data_AF-A0A9D5SC57-F1
#
_entry.id   AF-A0A9D5SC57-F1
#
_cell.length_a   1.000
_cell.length_b   1.000
_cell.length_c   1.000
_cell.angle_alpha   90.00
_cell.angle_beta   90.00
_cell.angle_gamma   90.00
#
_symmetry.space_group_name_H-M   'P 1'
#
loop_
_entity.id
_entity.type
_entity.pdbx_description
1 polymer ?
#
loop_
_entity_poly.entity_id
_entity_poly.type
_entity_poly.pdbx_seq_one_letter_code
_entity_poly.pdbx_strand_id
1 'polypeptide(L)'
;MKKRFTQLLAASAVCLPLAAATYMRVVQNDGKVEIYDVTNVNRVDFVEESDLYPYVDLGLPSGTLWATYNVGASKPEEYGNYYAWGETEPKEHYTLENYKWYNGSSASDFTKYNYRDKNITLFPEDDAASVNWGATWRLPTIEECKELANNCTATVETIGGVIGTKFTAKNGNSIFFPAAGYNYNDTLHLIADRGCYWSSQISETSRFQGREFEIMGVYTAFYSNYRPCGASVRAIRVEKVPNTDTLEIPTPIDTTKKDTVAHNYEYVDLGLPSGTLWATYNVGASKPGEYGNYYSWGEIEPKEHYTLENYKWYNGSSASDFTKYNHRDKNITLFPEDDAASANWGASWRLPTVEECKELANNCTATVDTIDGVIGTKFTAKNGNSIFFPAAGYNYNDTLHLIADRGCYWSSQISETSRFQGREFEIMGVYTDFHSNYRPCGAPVRAVRVEKVPNTDTLEIPTPIDTTKKDTVVPNYEYVDLDLPSGTLWAANNIGATAQGEIGYYFAWGETEPKETYTLENYKWYNGSSLSDFTKYNHRDKILTLLSEDDAATVNWGTDWRMPTLSEYKELKDYCTVSDDTIKGVSGITFTGKNGNWIFFPGASYMDADTLGTNDHRGIYWTSQLYSEDTRFQGRVFEFFGKNNISYYSNYRPCGSPVRAVRVEKSSAKE
;
A
#
# COMPACT_ATOMS: atom_id res chain seq x y z
N MET A 1 -16.72 -30.77 -23.41
CA MET A 1 -16.06 -31.98 -23.94
C MET A 1 -14.55 -31.83 -23.68
N LYS A 2 -13.99 -32.48 -22.66
CA LYS A 2 -12.62 -32.20 -22.18
C LYS A 2 -11.58 -32.90 -23.07
N LYS A 3 -10.65 -32.15 -23.67
CA LYS A 3 -9.39 -32.73 -24.21
C LYS A 3 -8.37 -32.79 -23.07
N ARG A 4 -7.98 -34.01 -22.68
CA ARG A 4 -6.82 -34.24 -21.82
C ARG A 4 -5.56 -34.13 -22.67
N PHE A 5 -4.60 -33.29 -22.28
CA PHE A 5 -3.23 -33.40 -22.77
C PHE A 5 -2.35 -33.97 -21.66
N THR A 6 -2.03 -35.26 -21.79
CA THR A 6 -1.05 -35.93 -20.95
C THR A 6 0.31 -35.72 -21.61
N GLN A 7 1.11 -34.76 -21.11
CA GLN A 7 2.52 -34.70 -21.48
C GLN A 7 3.28 -35.80 -20.74
N LEU A 8 3.53 -36.90 -21.44
CA LEU A 8 4.56 -37.86 -21.05
C LEU A 8 5.92 -37.15 -21.10
N LEU A 9 6.50 -36.82 -19.95
CA LEU A 9 7.95 -36.74 -19.86
C LEU A 9 8.47 -38.18 -19.74
N ALA A 10 9.34 -38.57 -20.67
CA ALA A 10 9.90 -39.92 -20.72
C ALA A 10 10.97 -40.11 -19.63
N ALA A 11 10.53 -40.32 -18.38
CA ALA A 11 11.36 -40.98 -17.38
C ALA A 11 11.56 -42.43 -17.84
N SER A 12 12.80 -42.77 -18.18
CA SER A 12 13.19 -44.09 -18.67
C SER A 12 12.69 -45.20 -17.75
N ALA A 13 11.83 -46.07 -18.27
CA ALA A 13 11.43 -47.29 -17.60
C ALA A 13 12.65 -48.19 -17.40
N VAL A 14 13.26 -48.13 -16.21
CA VAL A 14 14.13 -49.18 -15.72
C VAL A 14 13.25 -50.39 -15.44
N CYS A 15 13.00 -51.17 -16.49
CA CYS A 15 12.37 -52.47 -16.42
C CYS A 15 13.37 -53.45 -15.79
N LEU A 16 13.56 -53.34 -14.47
CA LEU A 16 14.07 -54.43 -13.66
C LEU A 16 12.88 -55.36 -13.36
N PRO A 17 13.07 -56.70 -13.39
CA PRO A 17 12.00 -57.64 -13.11
C PRO A 17 11.55 -57.47 -11.66
N LEU A 18 10.29 -57.07 -11.48
CA LEU A 18 9.73 -56.73 -10.17
C LEU A 18 9.45 -58.00 -9.35
N ALA A 19 10.44 -58.41 -8.56
CA ALA A 19 10.28 -59.40 -7.50
C ALA A 19 11.12 -58.99 -6.27
N ALA A 20 10.52 -59.07 -5.09
CA ALA A 20 11.12 -58.88 -3.76
C ALA A 20 11.35 -57.44 -3.22
N ALA A 21 10.66 -56.41 -3.73
CA ALA A 21 10.56 -55.12 -3.02
C ALA A 21 9.25 -55.05 -2.20
N THR A 22 9.31 -55.35 -0.90
CA THR A 22 8.20 -55.18 0.07
C THR A 22 8.16 -53.80 0.73
N TYR A 23 9.25 -53.03 0.67
CA TYR A 23 9.34 -51.73 1.35
C TYR A 23 9.87 -50.64 0.41
N MET A 24 9.19 -49.50 0.38
CA MET A 24 9.64 -48.26 -0.24
C MET A 24 10.32 -47.40 0.83
N ARG A 25 11.55 -46.96 0.57
CA ARG A 25 12.31 -46.08 1.47
C ARG A 25 12.38 -44.68 0.87
N VAL A 26 11.73 -43.72 1.51
CA VAL A 26 11.83 -42.29 1.19
C VAL A 26 12.91 -41.69 2.11
N VAL A 27 13.86 -40.96 1.53
CA VAL A 27 14.91 -40.25 2.28
C VAL A 27 14.73 -38.77 1.99
N GLN A 28 14.45 -38.01 3.04
CA GLN A 28 14.23 -36.56 2.97
C GLN A 28 15.56 -35.81 3.07
N ASN A 29 15.59 -34.53 2.65
CA ASN A 29 16.81 -33.73 2.55
C ASN A 29 17.48 -33.43 3.90
N ASP A 30 16.72 -33.50 5.01
CA ASP A 30 17.20 -33.41 6.39
C ASP A 30 17.82 -34.72 6.91
N GLY A 31 17.78 -35.79 6.12
CA GLY A 31 18.22 -37.13 6.49
C GLY A 31 17.14 -38.00 7.15
N LYS A 32 15.91 -37.51 7.32
CA LYS A 32 14.78 -38.31 7.83
C LYS A 32 14.46 -39.43 6.83
N VAL A 33 14.31 -40.65 7.34
CA VAL A 33 14.01 -41.84 6.53
C VAL A 33 12.63 -42.38 6.90
N GLU A 34 11.72 -42.39 5.93
CA GLU A 34 10.39 -42.98 6.06
C GLU A 34 10.33 -44.27 5.25
N ILE A 35 9.73 -45.32 5.85
CA ILE A 35 9.67 -46.66 5.25
C ILE A 35 8.20 -47.06 5.17
N TYR A 36 7.74 -47.28 3.94
CA TYR A 36 6.37 -47.67 3.62
C TYR A 36 6.35 -49.14 3.18
N ASP A 37 5.49 -49.95 3.79
CA ASP A 37 5.20 -51.29 3.29
C ASP A 37 4.35 -51.18 2.01
N VAL A 38 4.93 -51.51 0.86
CA VAL A 38 4.25 -51.30 -0.43
C VAL A 38 3.08 -52.25 -0.65
N THR A 39 2.92 -53.32 0.14
CA THR A 39 1.71 -54.14 0.06
C THR A 39 0.48 -53.43 0.61
N ASN A 40 0.68 -52.35 1.38
CA ASN A 40 -0.39 -51.53 1.97
C ASN A 40 -0.56 -50.17 1.24
N VAL A 41 0.20 -49.90 0.17
CA VAL A 41 0.13 -48.66 -0.61
C VAL A 41 -0.71 -48.87 -1.87
N ASN A 42 -1.88 -48.23 -1.92
CA ASN A 42 -2.82 -48.36 -3.04
C ASN A 42 -2.41 -47.50 -4.27
N ARG A 43 -1.86 -46.30 -4.02
CA ARG A 43 -1.40 -45.36 -5.04
C ARG A 43 -0.34 -44.43 -4.43
N VAL A 44 0.60 -43.97 -5.26
CA VAL A 44 1.50 -42.86 -4.95
C VAL A 44 1.27 -41.80 -6.02
N ASP A 45 0.93 -40.59 -5.61
CA ASP A 45 0.75 -39.45 -6.50
C ASP A 45 1.86 -38.43 -6.25
N PHE A 46 2.30 -37.77 -7.32
CA PHE A 46 3.14 -36.59 -7.25
C PHE A 46 2.25 -35.42 -7.69
N VAL A 47 1.95 -34.52 -6.75
CA VAL A 47 1.05 -33.38 -6.95
C VAL A 47 1.77 -32.09 -6.59
N GLU A 48 1.39 -30.98 -7.22
CA GLU A 48 1.87 -29.65 -6.85
C GLU A 48 1.33 -29.24 -5.47
N GLU A 49 2.02 -28.34 -4.77
CA GLU A 49 1.60 -27.84 -3.44
C GLU A 49 0.18 -27.26 -3.45
N SER A 50 -0.24 -26.69 -4.59
CA SER A 50 -1.59 -26.17 -4.82
C SER A 50 -2.70 -27.22 -4.70
N ASP A 51 -2.37 -28.49 -4.95
CA ASP A 51 -3.32 -29.60 -5.06
C ASP A 51 -3.32 -30.49 -3.81
N LEU A 52 -2.41 -30.26 -2.85
CA LEU A 52 -2.32 -31.01 -1.58
C LEU A 52 -3.50 -30.72 -0.65
N TYR A 53 -3.89 -29.44 -0.52
CA TYR A 53 -4.86 -28.98 0.47
C TYR A 53 -6.05 -28.26 -0.21
N PRO A 54 -7.28 -28.79 -0.09
CA PRO A 54 -8.45 -28.23 -0.75
C PRO A 54 -8.90 -26.91 -0.08
N TYR A 55 -9.07 -25.89 -0.91
CA TYR A 55 -9.53 -24.55 -0.57
C TYR A 55 -10.90 -24.24 -1.20
N VAL A 56 -11.48 -23.11 -0.81
CA VAL A 56 -12.67 -22.54 -1.44
C VAL A 56 -12.44 -21.05 -1.72
N ASP A 57 -12.78 -20.64 -2.94
CA ASP A 57 -12.88 -19.23 -3.33
C ASP A 57 -14.24 -18.68 -2.92
N LEU A 58 -14.26 -17.83 -1.90
CA LEU A 58 -15.47 -17.17 -1.42
C LEU A 58 -15.77 -15.85 -2.18
N GLY A 59 -14.96 -15.47 -3.17
CA GLY A 59 -15.12 -14.21 -3.90
C GLY A 59 -14.99 -12.98 -3.00
N LEU A 60 -14.14 -13.08 -1.97
CA LEU A 60 -13.85 -11.97 -1.06
C LEU A 60 -13.01 -10.90 -1.77
N PRO A 61 -13.21 -9.60 -1.48
CA PRO A 61 -12.44 -8.51 -2.10
C PRO A 61 -10.90 -8.67 -2.07
N SER A 62 -10.35 -9.28 -1.02
CA SER A 62 -8.92 -9.61 -0.88
C SER A 62 -8.38 -10.66 -1.86
N GLY A 63 -9.26 -11.41 -2.53
CA GLY A 63 -8.88 -12.58 -3.33
C GLY A 63 -8.37 -13.76 -2.50
N THR A 64 -8.67 -13.79 -1.19
CA THR A 64 -8.24 -14.88 -0.31
C THR A 64 -9.03 -16.17 -0.53
N LEU A 65 -8.28 -17.26 -0.60
CA LEU A 65 -8.77 -18.62 -0.70
C LEU A 65 -8.67 -19.29 0.66
N TRP A 66 -9.78 -19.82 1.15
CA TRP A 66 -9.87 -20.34 2.51
C TRP A 66 -9.78 -21.87 2.52
N ALA A 67 -9.00 -22.43 3.44
CA ALA A 67 -8.90 -23.88 3.61
C ALA A 67 -10.27 -24.49 3.94
N THR A 68 -10.64 -25.60 3.30
CA THR A 68 -11.93 -26.25 3.56
C THR A 68 -12.00 -26.92 4.94
N TYR A 69 -10.86 -27.16 5.59
CA TYR A 69 -10.72 -27.69 6.95
C TYR A 69 -9.58 -27.03 7.74
N ASN A 70 -9.50 -27.29 9.05
CA ASN A 70 -8.46 -26.74 9.93
C ASN A 70 -7.09 -27.40 9.72
N VAL A 71 -6.00 -26.75 10.10
CA VAL A 71 -4.66 -27.36 10.07
C VAL A 71 -4.62 -28.55 11.05
N GLY A 72 -4.21 -29.72 10.55
CA GLY A 72 -4.27 -30.99 11.29
C GLY A 72 -5.60 -31.74 11.19
N ALA A 73 -6.61 -31.20 10.50
CA ALA A 73 -7.85 -31.91 10.14
C ALA A 73 -7.73 -32.61 8.79
N SER A 74 -8.65 -33.55 8.53
CA SER A 74 -8.85 -34.20 7.23
C SER A 74 -10.24 -33.91 6.61
N LYS A 75 -11.17 -33.34 7.38
CA LYS A 75 -12.54 -33.01 6.96
C LYS A 75 -13.00 -31.64 7.52
N PRO A 76 -13.96 -30.95 6.86
CA PRO A 76 -14.44 -29.63 7.31
C PRO A 76 -14.96 -29.58 8.74
N GLU A 77 -15.58 -30.66 9.22
CA GLU A 77 -16.17 -30.78 10.55
C GLU A 77 -15.19 -31.14 11.66
N GLU A 78 -13.97 -31.57 11.33
CA GLU A 78 -12.94 -31.92 12.32
C GLU A 78 -12.27 -30.65 12.87
N TYR A 79 -12.09 -30.58 14.19
CA TYR A 79 -11.47 -29.42 14.86
C TYR A 79 -10.00 -29.18 14.45
N GLY A 80 -9.33 -30.21 13.91
CA GLY A 80 -7.91 -30.18 13.62
C GLY A 80 -7.06 -30.12 14.88
N ASN A 81 -5.82 -29.67 14.72
CA ASN A 81 -4.92 -29.44 15.84
C ASN A 81 -5.21 -28.08 16.49
N TYR A 82 -4.92 -28.02 17.79
CA TYR A 82 -4.81 -26.76 18.52
C TYR A 82 -3.34 -26.33 18.51
N TYR A 83 -3.10 -25.03 18.42
CA TYR A 83 -1.75 -24.44 18.45
C TYR A 83 -1.74 -23.29 19.44
N ALA A 84 -0.67 -23.17 20.22
CA ALA A 84 -0.42 -21.93 20.96
C ALA A 84 -0.01 -20.84 19.95
N TRP A 85 -0.37 -19.58 20.20
CA TRP A 85 -0.14 -18.52 19.21
C TRP A 85 1.36 -18.33 18.98
N GLY A 86 1.84 -18.47 17.74
CA GLY A 86 3.27 -18.44 17.41
C GLY A 86 4.04 -19.72 17.75
N GLU A 87 3.34 -20.84 17.90
CA GLU A 87 3.88 -22.20 17.90
C GLU A 87 3.31 -23.00 16.73
N THR A 88 4.14 -23.86 16.14
CA THR A 88 3.85 -24.55 14.88
C THR A 88 3.52 -26.04 15.06
N GLU A 89 3.66 -26.54 16.29
CA GLU A 89 3.39 -27.92 16.67
C GLU A 89 2.31 -27.95 17.76
N PRO A 90 1.41 -28.95 17.77
CA PRO A 90 0.46 -29.13 18.86
C PRO A 90 1.16 -29.64 20.12
N LYS A 91 0.56 -29.35 21.28
CA LYS A 91 1.01 -29.85 22.59
C LYS A 91 -0.10 -30.63 23.29
N GLU A 92 0.29 -31.53 24.19
CA GLU A 92 -0.64 -32.21 25.11
C GLU A 92 -1.18 -31.22 26.15
N HIS A 93 -0.29 -30.36 26.68
CA HIS A 93 -0.60 -29.36 27.69
C HIS A 93 -0.45 -27.93 27.15
N TYR A 94 -1.41 -27.05 27.45
CA TYR A 94 -1.38 -25.62 27.08
C TYR A 94 -1.28 -24.76 28.33
N THR A 95 -0.06 -24.52 28.79
CA THR A 95 0.23 -23.70 29.98
C THR A 95 1.24 -22.60 29.67
N LEU A 96 1.40 -21.65 30.57
CA LEU A 96 2.41 -20.59 30.43
C LEU A 96 3.83 -21.18 30.47
N GLU A 97 4.06 -22.15 31.36
CA GLU A 97 5.36 -22.73 31.68
C GLU A 97 6.00 -23.47 30.49
N ASN A 98 5.17 -24.01 29.59
CA ASN A 98 5.62 -24.70 28.38
C ASN A 98 5.41 -23.89 27.08
N TYR A 99 5.09 -22.60 27.18
CA TYR A 99 4.96 -21.72 26.03
C TYR A 99 6.33 -21.37 25.45
N LYS A 100 6.54 -21.57 24.15
CA LYS A 100 7.81 -21.44 23.41
C LYS A 100 8.59 -20.16 23.73
N TRP A 101 7.87 -19.06 24.00
CA TRP A 101 8.46 -17.75 24.23
C TRP A 101 8.50 -17.32 25.70
N TYR A 102 8.04 -18.14 26.65
CA TYR A 102 8.09 -17.83 28.08
C TYR A 102 9.50 -18.05 28.65
N ASN A 103 9.99 -17.12 29.48
CA ASN A 103 11.34 -17.17 30.03
C ASN A 103 11.42 -17.43 31.55
N GLY A 104 10.29 -17.74 32.21
CA GLY A 104 10.24 -18.01 33.65
C GLY A 104 10.38 -16.81 34.58
N SER A 105 10.62 -15.58 34.07
CA SER A 105 10.95 -14.42 34.91
C SER A 105 9.72 -13.65 35.41
N SER A 106 8.67 -13.58 34.59
CA SER A 106 7.36 -12.98 34.93
C SER A 106 6.32 -13.48 33.94
N ALA A 107 5.05 -13.59 34.35
CA ALA A 107 3.92 -13.89 33.45
C ALA A 107 3.71 -12.86 32.32
N SER A 108 4.51 -11.78 32.30
CA SER A 108 4.56 -10.74 31.29
C SER A 108 5.82 -10.70 30.42
N ASP A 109 6.82 -11.57 30.66
CA ASP A 109 8.13 -11.49 29.99
C ASP A 109 8.27 -12.61 28.93
N PHE A 110 7.85 -12.29 27.70
CA PHE A 110 7.98 -13.15 26.52
C PHE A 110 9.18 -12.72 25.66
N THR A 111 9.87 -13.68 25.06
CA THR A 111 11.11 -13.45 24.29
C THR A 111 10.89 -13.02 22.83
N LYS A 112 9.76 -13.38 22.20
CA LYS A 112 9.36 -12.93 20.84
C LYS A 112 7.91 -12.39 20.84
N TYR A 113 7.62 -11.41 19.99
CA TYR A 113 6.34 -10.68 19.91
C TYR A 113 5.99 -9.99 21.23
N ASN A 114 6.87 -9.13 21.71
CA ASN A 114 6.80 -8.45 22.99
C ASN A 114 6.78 -6.92 22.81
N TYR A 115 6.96 -6.17 23.90
CA TYR A 115 6.99 -4.70 23.82
C TYR A 115 8.35 -4.14 23.35
N ARG A 116 9.41 -4.95 23.34
CA ARG A 116 10.78 -4.56 22.94
C ARG A 116 11.00 -4.75 21.44
N ASP A 117 10.61 -5.91 20.89
CA ASP A 117 10.76 -6.23 19.46
C ASP A 117 9.66 -5.59 18.58
N LYS A 118 8.53 -5.19 19.19
CA LYS A 118 7.37 -4.53 18.56
C LYS A 118 6.66 -5.35 17.48
N ASN A 119 7.07 -6.59 17.23
CA ASN A 119 6.45 -7.46 16.23
C ASN A 119 5.00 -7.78 16.62
N ILE A 120 4.06 -7.49 15.72
CA ILE A 120 2.61 -7.69 15.96
C ILE A 120 1.95 -8.75 15.10
N THR A 121 2.67 -9.26 14.09
CA THR A 121 2.20 -10.28 13.15
C THR A 121 3.20 -11.43 13.15
N LEU A 122 2.73 -12.67 13.03
CA LEU A 122 3.57 -13.86 12.92
C LEU A 122 4.51 -13.78 11.71
N PHE A 123 5.77 -14.14 11.93
CA PHE A 123 6.67 -14.50 10.84
C PHE A 123 6.37 -15.93 10.34
N PRO A 124 6.67 -16.29 9.08
CA PRO A 124 6.33 -17.60 8.52
C PRO A 124 6.85 -18.79 9.32
N GLU A 125 8.00 -18.67 9.99
CA GLU A 125 8.58 -19.74 10.82
C GLU A 125 7.89 -19.96 12.18
N ASP A 126 6.93 -19.10 12.54
CA ASP A 126 6.03 -19.25 13.70
C ASP A 126 4.56 -19.39 13.30
N ASP A 127 4.24 -19.34 12.01
CA ASP A 127 2.90 -19.52 11.48
C ASP A 127 2.62 -21.02 11.30
N ALA A 128 1.69 -21.55 12.10
CA ALA A 128 1.36 -22.97 12.09
C ALA A 128 0.84 -23.45 10.73
N ALA A 129 0.17 -22.61 9.94
CA ALA A 129 -0.26 -22.97 8.60
C ALA A 129 0.92 -22.98 7.63
N SER A 130 1.79 -21.96 7.65
CA SER A 130 2.97 -21.90 6.77
C SER A 130 3.94 -23.05 7.01
N VAL A 131 4.18 -23.43 8.27
CA VAL A 131 5.11 -24.52 8.60
C VAL A 131 4.51 -25.90 8.31
N ASN A 132 3.23 -26.12 8.57
CA ASN A 132 2.62 -27.45 8.35
C ASN A 132 2.23 -27.70 6.89
N TRP A 133 1.78 -26.68 6.15
CA TRP A 133 1.17 -26.83 4.82
C TRP A 133 1.95 -26.16 3.67
N GLY A 134 3.04 -25.44 3.98
CA GLY A 134 3.91 -24.80 3.00
C GLY A 134 3.76 -23.28 2.94
N ALA A 135 4.77 -22.59 2.43
CA ALA A 135 4.89 -21.13 2.47
C ALA A 135 3.80 -20.38 1.67
N THR A 136 3.00 -21.09 0.87
CA THR A 136 1.81 -20.50 0.20
C THR A 136 0.60 -20.34 1.12
N TRP A 137 0.58 -21.03 2.27
CA TRP A 137 -0.45 -20.99 3.29
C TRP A 137 -0.01 -20.16 4.51
N ARG A 138 -0.96 -19.51 5.18
CA ARG A 138 -0.73 -18.78 6.44
C ARG A 138 -2.00 -18.64 7.27
N LEU A 139 -1.89 -18.18 8.52
CA LEU A 139 -3.02 -17.66 9.28
C LEU A 139 -3.60 -16.40 8.61
N PRO A 140 -4.93 -16.21 8.64
CA PRO A 140 -5.56 -14.96 8.24
C PRO A 140 -5.23 -13.84 9.23
N THR A 141 -5.12 -12.61 8.75
CA THR A 141 -5.13 -11.41 9.58
C THR A 141 -6.52 -11.17 10.18
N ILE A 142 -6.63 -10.30 11.19
CA ILE A 142 -7.93 -9.98 11.78
C ILE A 142 -8.86 -9.26 10.78
N GLU A 143 -8.31 -8.53 9.81
CA GLU A 143 -9.09 -7.87 8.75
C GLU A 143 -9.61 -8.87 7.72
N GLU A 144 -8.86 -9.93 7.38
CA GLU A 144 -9.34 -11.02 6.52
C GLU A 144 -10.46 -11.83 7.22
N CYS A 145 -10.36 -12.06 8.54
CA CYS A 145 -11.47 -12.65 9.31
C CYS A 145 -12.72 -11.74 9.34
N LYS A 146 -12.54 -10.42 9.51
CA LYS A 146 -13.64 -9.44 9.41
C LYS A 146 -14.26 -9.41 8.02
N GLU A 147 -13.44 -9.48 6.97
CA GLU A 147 -13.90 -9.50 5.59
C GLU A 147 -14.79 -10.72 5.31
N LEU A 148 -14.37 -11.91 5.74
CA LEU A 148 -15.18 -13.14 5.66
C LEU A 148 -16.52 -12.96 6.39
N ALA A 149 -16.48 -12.42 7.61
CA ALA A 149 -17.69 -12.18 8.41
C ALA A 149 -18.64 -11.14 7.78
N ASN A 150 -18.11 -10.09 7.16
CA ASN A 150 -18.88 -8.99 6.59
C ASN A 150 -19.43 -9.28 5.18
N ASN A 151 -18.79 -10.18 4.41
CA ASN A 151 -19.17 -10.49 3.03
C ASN A 151 -19.93 -11.81 2.85
N CYS A 152 -20.04 -12.63 3.89
CA CYS A 152 -20.76 -13.90 3.88
C CYS A 152 -21.99 -13.90 4.79
N THR A 153 -23.02 -14.62 4.40
CA THR A 153 -24.17 -14.94 5.25
C THR A 153 -23.84 -16.14 6.14
N ALA A 154 -23.94 -15.98 7.46
CA ALA A 154 -23.69 -17.05 8.43
C ALA A 154 -24.97 -17.85 8.77
N THR A 155 -24.87 -19.18 8.78
CA THR A 155 -25.91 -20.10 9.25
C THR A 155 -25.32 -21.20 10.11
N VAL A 156 -25.99 -21.58 11.21
CA VAL A 156 -25.58 -22.74 12.02
C VAL A 156 -25.96 -24.03 11.30
N GLU A 157 -25.01 -24.94 11.15
CA GLU A 157 -25.21 -26.29 10.60
C GLU A 157 -24.57 -27.34 11.52
N THR A 158 -24.96 -28.60 11.36
CA THR A 158 -24.34 -29.75 12.04
C THR A 158 -23.88 -30.75 10.98
N ILE A 159 -22.57 -30.96 10.88
CA ILE A 159 -21.94 -31.87 9.92
C ILE A 159 -21.22 -32.97 10.71
N GLY A 160 -21.46 -34.24 10.36
CA GLY A 160 -20.82 -35.38 11.06
C GLY A 160 -21.18 -35.51 12.56
N GLY A 161 -22.18 -34.77 13.06
CA GLY A 161 -22.51 -34.65 14.48
C GLY A 161 -21.82 -33.47 15.20
N VAL A 162 -20.95 -32.73 14.52
CA VAL A 162 -20.27 -31.53 15.03
C VAL A 162 -21.08 -30.28 14.66
N ILE A 163 -21.42 -29.47 15.66
CA ILE A 163 -22.06 -28.16 15.47
C ILE A 163 -21.00 -27.16 14.99
N GLY A 164 -21.39 -26.27 14.08
CA GLY A 164 -20.55 -25.16 13.64
C GLY A 164 -21.30 -24.16 12.77
N THR A 165 -20.55 -23.26 12.17
CA THR A 165 -21.10 -22.15 11.39
C THR A 165 -20.63 -22.23 9.96
N LYS A 166 -21.58 -22.21 9.05
CA LYS A 166 -21.34 -22.10 7.62
C LYS A 166 -21.46 -20.65 7.18
N PHE A 167 -20.42 -20.16 6.52
CA PHE A 167 -20.42 -18.87 5.86
C PHE A 167 -20.64 -19.12 4.37
N THR A 168 -21.69 -18.52 3.81
CA THR A 168 -22.04 -18.59 2.38
C THR A 168 -21.86 -17.22 1.75
N ALA A 169 -20.97 -17.12 0.78
CA ALA A 169 -20.65 -15.86 0.12
C ALA A 169 -21.62 -15.53 -1.02
N LYS A 170 -21.53 -14.30 -1.54
CA LYS A 170 -22.39 -13.81 -2.64
C LYS A 170 -22.25 -14.62 -3.93
N ASN A 171 -21.12 -15.27 -4.16
CA ASN A 171 -20.89 -16.16 -5.32
C ASN A 171 -21.56 -17.56 -5.15
N GLY A 172 -22.17 -17.84 -3.99
CA GLY A 172 -22.82 -19.11 -3.67
C GLY A 172 -21.90 -20.18 -3.09
N ASN A 173 -20.57 -19.96 -3.09
CA ASN A 173 -19.63 -20.84 -2.42
C ASN A 173 -19.73 -20.67 -0.90
N SER A 174 -19.37 -21.72 -0.16
CA SER A 174 -19.51 -21.74 1.29
C SER A 174 -18.39 -22.52 1.99
N ILE A 175 -18.08 -22.13 3.21
CA ILE A 175 -17.10 -22.75 4.11
C ILE A 175 -17.74 -23.06 5.45
N PHE A 176 -17.35 -24.17 6.09
CA PHE A 176 -17.80 -24.54 7.43
C PHE A 176 -16.66 -24.42 8.46
N PHE A 177 -16.95 -23.72 9.56
CA PHE A 177 -16.10 -23.60 10.74
C PHE A 177 -16.74 -24.37 11.89
N PRO A 178 -16.17 -25.49 12.35
CA PRO A 178 -16.69 -26.21 13.50
C PRO A 178 -16.57 -25.37 14.79
N ALA A 179 -17.47 -25.60 15.75
CA ALA A 179 -17.39 -25.00 17.07
C ALA A 179 -16.34 -25.73 17.93
N ALA A 180 -15.07 -25.48 17.61
CA ALA A 180 -13.90 -26.15 18.18
C ALA A 180 -13.54 -25.72 19.60
N GLY A 181 -13.96 -24.52 20.04
CA GLY A 181 -13.48 -23.92 21.28
C GLY A 181 -11.96 -23.69 21.30
N TYR A 182 -11.39 -23.56 22.50
CA TYR A 182 -9.95 -23.46 22.74
C TYR A 182 -9.51 -24.35 23.91
N ASN A 183 -8.28 -24.84 23.88
CA ASN A 183 -7.67 -25.63 24.94
C ASN A 183 -6.82 -24.74 25.86
N TYR A 184 -7.06 -24.79 27.16
CA TYR A 184 -6.19 -24.18 28.16
C TYR A 184 -6.08 -25.08 29.38
N ASN A 185 -4.85 -25.31 29.86
CA ASN A 185 -4.57 -26.15 31.02
C ASN A 185 -5.37 -27.48 30.99
N ASP A 186 -5.22 -28.19 29.87
CA ASP A 186 -5.78 -29.52 29.56
C ASP A 186 -7.31 -29.57 29.48
N THR A 187 -7.97 -28.42 29.54
CA THR A 187 -9.42 -28.28 29.47
C THR A 187 -9.81 -27.66 28.14
N LEU A 188 -10.66 -28.36 27.38
CA LEU A 188 -11.24 -27.81 26.16
C LEU A 188 -12.47 -26.98 26.52
N HIS A 189 -12.34 -25.66 26.39
CA HIS A 189 -13.35 -24.67 26.70
C HIS A 189 -14.18 -24.32 25.46
N LEU A 190 -15.49 -24.10 25.65
CA LEU A 190 -16.42 -23.59 24.62
C LEU A 190 -16.62 -24.48 23.37
N ILE A 191 -16.14 -25.72 23.39
CA ILE A 191 -16.48 -26.75 22.39
C ILE A 191 -18.00 -26.86 22.23
N ALA A 192 -18.45 -26.98 20.98
CA ALA A 192 -19.85 -27.01 20.54
C ALA A 192 -20.68 -25.72 20.82
N ASP A 193 -20.17 -24.76 21.59
CA ASP A 193 -20.74 -23.41 21.75
C ASP A 193 -20.14 -22.44 20.72
N ARG A 194 -18.80 -22.50 20.51
CA ARG A 194 -18.06 -21.51 19.73
C ARG A 194 -16.91 -22.10 18.92
N GLY A 195 -16.58 -21.45 17.81
CA GLY A 195 -15.32 -21.67 17.10
C GLY A 195 -14.31 -20.58 17.48
N CYS A 196 -13.17 -20.96 18.07
CA CYS A 196 -12.10 -20.04 18.42
C CYS A 196 -10.90 -20.26 17.49
N TYR A 197 -10.55 -19.24 16.72
CA TYR A 197 -9.55 -19.32 15.65
C TYR A 197 -8.48 -18.26 15.82
N TRP A 198 -7.20 -18.65 15.78
CA TRP A 198 -6.12 -17.65 15.77
C TRP A 198 -6.10 -16.87 14.45
N SER A 199 -5.93 -15.55 14.57
CA SER A 199 -5.40 -14.73 13.48
C SER A 199 -3.87 -14.64 13.59
N SER A 200 -3.21 -14.24 12.52
CA SER A 200 -1.76 -14.03 12.46
C SER A 200 -1.26 -12.87 13.34
N GLN A 201 -2.14 -12.17 14.08
CA GLN A 201 -1.81 -10.95 14.82
C GLN A 201 -1.91 -11.11 16.35
N ILE A 202 -1.06 -10.39 17.07
CA ILE A 202 -1.12 -10.23 18.53
C ILE A 202 -1.91 -8.98 18.91
N SER A 203 -2.41 -8.90 20.14
CA SER A 203 -3.08 -7.68 20.61
C SER A 203 -2.09 -6.52 20.76
N GLU A 204 -2.51 -5.36 20.27
CA GLU A 204 -1.78 -4.08 20.39
C GLU A 204 -1.78 -3.55 21.82
N THR A 205 -2.85 -3.80 22.58
CA THR A 205 -3.01 -3.32 23.96
C THR A 205 -2.37 -4.27 24.98
N SER A 206 -2.22 -5.56 24.64
CA SER A 206 -1.74 -6.60 25.56
C SER A 206 -0.91 -7.66 24.83
N ARG A 207 0.42 -7.62 25.01
CA ARG A 207 1.34 -8.64 24.43
C ARG A 207 1.21 -10.04 25.04
N PHE A 208 0.26 -10.22 25.97
CA PHE A 208 -0.10 -11.51 26.56
C PHE A 208 -1.20 -12.23 25.77
N GLN A 209 -1.78 -11.61 24.76
CA GLN A 209 -2.95 -12.14 24.06
C GLN A 209 -2.77 -12.14 22.54
N GLY A 210 -2.99 -13.29 21.90
CA GLY A 210 -3.18 -13.38 20.45
C GLY A 210 -4.55 -12.80 20.07
N ARG A 211 -4.70 -12.27 18.85
CA ARG A 211 -6.01 -11.82 18.33
C ARG A 211 -6.77 -13.03 17.80
N GLU A 212 -7.99 -13.21 18.26
CA GLU A 212 -8.82 -14.39 18.00
C GLU A 212 -10.08 -13.99 17.22
N PHE A 213 -10.41 -14.78 16.20
CA PHE A 213 -11.69 -14.76 15.51
C PHE A 213 -12.61 -15.78 16.18
N GLU A 214 -13.61 -15.28 16.90
CA GLU A 214 -14.57 -16.10 17.64
C GLU A 214 -15.91 -16.14 16.90
N ILE A 215 -16.49 -17.34 16.77
CA ILE A 215 -17.71 -17.59 16.01
C ILE A 215 -18.74 -18.21 16.95
N MET A 216 -19.83 -17.48 17.21
CA MET A 216 -20.89 -17.79 18.19
C MET A 216 -22.23 -17.99 17.48
N GLY A 217 -22.48 -19.20 16.98
CA GLY A 217 -23.63 -19.47 16.13
C GLY A 217 -23.56 -18.63 14.84
N VAL A 218 -24.49 -17.70 14.63
CA VAL A 218 -24.46 -16.77 13.47
C VAL A 218 -23.70 -15.47 13.73
N TYR A 219 -23.24 -15.24 14.96
CA TYR A 219 -22.50 -14.03 15.32
C TYR A 219 -20.99 -14.27 15.23
N THR A 220 -20.24 -13.23 14.92
CA THR A 220 -18.77 -13.22 14.94
C THR A 220 -18.26 -12.12 15.85
N ALA A 221 -17.13 -12.36 16.48
CA ALA A 221 -16.45 -11.39 17.32
C ALA A 221 -14.93 -11.48 17.15
N PHE A 222 -14.26 -10.38 17.49
CA PHE A 222 -12.82 -10.18 17.27
C PHE A 222 -12.20 -9.79 18.61
N TYR A 223 -11.78 -10.80 19.37
CA TYR A 223 -11.29 -10.63 20.73
C TYR A 223 -9.77 -10.86 20.81
N SER A 224 -9.26 -11.02 22.03
CA SER A 224 -7.88 -11.45 22.23
C SER A 224 -7.83 -12.46 23.37
N ASN A 225 -7.31 -13.65 23.08
CA ASN A 225 -7.23 -14.76 24.01
C ASN A 225 -5.77 -14.97 24.44
N TYR A 226 -5.54 -15.57 25.60
CA TYR A 226 -4.20 -15.72 26.18
C TYR A 226 -3.30 -16.55 25.27
N ARG A 227 -2.15 -16.00 24.85
CA ARG A 227 -1.33 -16.59 23.77
C ARG A 227 -0.78 -18.02 24.00
N PRO A 228 -0.62 -18.52 25.24
CA PRO A 228 -0.33 -19.93 25.51
C PRO A 228 -1.51 -20.90 25.31
N CYS A 229 -2.76 -20.41 25.22
CA CYS A 229 -3.92 -21.26 24.92
C CYS A 229 -3.77 -21.89 23.53
N GLY A 230 -4.22 -23.13 23.38
CA GLY A 230 -4.36 -23.77 22.08
C GLY A 230 -5.65 -23.36 21.40
N ALA A 231 -5.60 -22.73 20.23
CA ALA A 231 -6.79 -22.48 19.39
C ALA A 231 -6.62 -23.15 18.02
N SER A 232 -7.73 -23.35 17.32
CA SER A 232 -7.70 -23.92 15.97
C SER A 232 -7.14 -22.93 14.95
N VAL A 233 -6.52 -23.46 13.89
CA VAL A 233 -6.01 -22.66 12.77
C VAL A 233 -6.78 -23.00 11.51
N ARG A 234 -7.42 -21.99 10.91
CA ARG A 234 -8.02 -22.07 9.58
C ARG A 234 -7.10 -21.34 8.61
N ALA A 235 -6.33 -22.09 7.83
CA ALA A 235 -5.37 -21.51 6.90
C ALA A 235 -6.05 -20.78 5.73
N ILE A 236 -5.37 -19.76 5.20
CA ILE A 236 -5.70 -19.13 3.93
C ILE A 236 -4.49 -19.10 3.01
N ARG A 237 -4.74 -18.95 1.71
CA ARG A 237 -3.75 -18.72 0.66
C ARG A 237 -4.29 -17.70 -0.35
N VAL A 238 -3.46 -17.29 -1.30
CA VAL A 238 -3.89 -16.53 -2.49
C VAL A 238 -3.34 -17.28 -3.70
N GLU A 239 -4.19 -17.64 -4.67
CA GLU A 239 -3.69 -18.32 -5.86
C GLU A 239 -3.05 -17.36 -6.86
N LYS A 240 -1.95 -17.82 -7.45
CA LYS A 240 -1.60 -17.41 -8.80
C LYS A 240 -2.77 -17.77 -9.72
N VAL A 241 -3.33 -16.78 -10.42
CA VAL A 241 -4.34 -17.02 -11.45
C VAL A 241 -3.81 -18.10 -12.41
N PRO A 242 -4.54 -19.22 -12.62
CA PRO A 242 -4.13 -20.25 -13.57
C PRO A 242 -4.07 -19.64 -14.96
N ASN A 243 -2.87 -19.60 -15.55
CA ASN A 243 -2.67 -18.98 -16.85
C ASN A 243 -3.21 -19.91 -17.95
N THR A 244 -4.50 -19.80 -18.25
CA THR A 244 -5.16 -20.52 -19.34
C THR A 244 -5.63 -19.57 -20.43
N ASP A 245 -4.68 -19.04 -21.18
CA ASP A 245 -4.82 -19.07 -22.63
C ASP A 245 -3.55 -19.62 -23.27
N THR A 246 -3.73 -20.45 -24.30
CA THR A 246 -2.63 -21.22 -24.89
C THR A 246 -1.67 -20.33 -25.67
N LEU A 247 -0.39 -20.44 -25.34
CA LEU A 247 0.74 -19.95 -26.14
C LEU A 247 0.60 -20.37 -27.62
N GLU A 248 0.38 -19.40 -28.50
CA GLU A 248 1.21 -19.35 -29.70
C GLU A 248 2.56 -18.77 -29.29
N ILE A 249 3.65 -19.31 -29.85
CA ILE A 249 5.01 -18.83 -29.60
C ILE A 249 5.40 -17.87 -30.73
N PRO A 250 5.52 -16.56 -30.50
CA PRO A 250 6.34 -15.72 -31.36
C PRO A 250 7.81 -15.98 -31.01
N THR A 251 8.59 -16.31 -32.04
CA THR A 251 10.07 -16.35 -31.97
C THR A 251 10.66 -15.01 -31.50
N PRO A 252 11.92 -15.00 -31.00
CA PRO A 252 12.50 -13.84 -30.31
C PRO A 252 12.45 -12.57 -31.15
N ILE A 253 11.91 -11.48 -30.59
CA ILE A 253 11.98 -10.15 -31.19
C ILE A 253 13.31 -9.50 -30.77
N ASP A 254 14.07 -9.10 -31.79
CA ASP A 254 15.37 -8.43 -31.71
C ASP A 254 15.30 -7.11 -30.92
N THR A 255 16.13 -7.01 -29.88
CA THR A 255 16.21 -5.85 -28.96
C THR A 255 17.12 -4.74 -29.49
N THR A 256 16.96 -4.29 -30.74
CA THR A 256 17.70 -3.13 -31.27
C THR A 256 16.89 -2.13 -32.10
N LYS A 257 16.39 -1.08 -31.44
CA LYS A 257 16.36 0.28 -32.02
C LYS A 257 16.82 1.32 -30.99
N LYS A 258 18.01 1.87 -31.22
CA LYS A 258 18.46 3.12 -30.61
C LYS A 258 17.99 4.28 -31.47
N ASP A 259 17.45 5.32 -30.83
CA ASP A 259 17.59 6.70 -31.31
C ASP A 259 18.22 7.56 -30.19
N THR A 260 18.96 8.57 -30.61
CA THR A 260 19.91 9.39 -29.83
C THR A 260 19.25 10.61 -29.20
N VAL A 261 19.54 11.14 -28.00
CA VAL A 261 20.33 10.83 -26.77
C VAL A 261 19.57 11.63 -25.68
N ALA A 262 19.19 11.11 -24.51
CA ALA A 262 20.07 10.66 -23.43
C ALA A 262 19.37 9.63 -22.51
N HIS A 263 20.12 8.59 -22.16
CA HIS A 263 19.87 7.62 -21.07
C HIS A 263 18.43 7.05 -20.94
N ASN A 264 18.05 6.15 -21.86
CA ASN A 264 17.01 5.16 -21.56
C ASN A 264 17.57 4.13 -20.57
N TYR A 265 17.31 4.34 -19.28
CA TYR A 265 17.50 3.31 -18.25
C TYR A 265 16.39 2.27 -18.32
N GLU A 266 16.74 1.01 -18.07
CA GLU A 266 15.79 -0.09 -18.09
C GLU A 266 14.89 -0.06 -16.84
N TYR A 267 13.60 -0.34 -17.05
CA TYR A 267 12.62 -0.54 -16.00
C TYR A 267 11.87 -1.85 -16.21
N VAL A 268 11.22 -2.31 -15.16
CA VAL A 268 10.28 -3.43 -15.16
C VAL A 268 8.94 -2.97 -14.61
N ASP A 269 7.87 -3.27 -15.36
CA ASP A 269 6.51 -3.19 -14.85
C ASP A 269 6.23 -4.42 -13.98
N LEU A 270 6.06 -4.22 -12.69
CA LEU A 270 5.73 -5.28 -11.74
C LEU A 270 4.20 -5.45 -11.56
N GLY A 271 3.38 -4.67 -12.27
CA GLY A 271 1.92 -4.72 -12.14
C GLY A 271 1.47 -4.33 -10.73
N LEU A 272 2.20 -3.42 -10.08
CA LEU A 272 1.86 -2.90 -8.76
C LEU A 272 0.61 -2.00 -8.87
N PRO A 273 -0.28 -1.98 -7.85
CA PRO A 273 -1.49 -1.16 -7.85
C PRO A 273 -1.29 0.34 -8.18
N SER A 274 -0.14 0.92 -7.84
CA SER A 274 0.24 2.30 -8.15
C SER A 274 0.57 2.58 -9.63
N GLY A 275 0.78 1.54 -10.45
CA GLY A 275 1.36 1.67 -11.79
C GLY A 275 2.84 2.06 -11.79
N THR A 276 3.52 1.93 -10.64
CA THR A 276 4.94 2.29 -10.50
C THR A 276 5.86 1.26 -11.16
N LEU A 277 6.69 1.76 -12.07
CA LEU A 277 7.70 1.02 -12.81
C LEU A 277 9.05 1.17 -12.10
N TRP A 278 9.74 0.06 -11.90
CA TRP A 278 10.97 0.01 -11.11
C TRP A 278 12.21 -0.16 -12.00
N ALA A 279 13.29 0.56 -11.71
CA ALA A 279 14.56 0.41 -12.43
C ALA A 279 15.14 -1.02 -12.30
N THR A 280 15.65 -1.62 -13.38
CA THR A 280 16.21 -2.99 -13.29
C THR A 280 17.53 -3.03 -12.49
N TYR A 281 18.21 -1.89 -12.32
CA TYR A 281 19.44 -1.73 -11.53
C TYR A 281 19.46 -0.41 -10.73
N ASN A 282 20.43 -0.27 -9.81
CA ASN A 282 20.59 0.92 -8.97
C ASN A 282 21.12 2.14 -9.76
N VAL A 283 20.91 3.34 -9.24
CA VAL A 283 21.54 4.56 -9.79
C VAL A 283 23.06 4.43 -9.67
N GLY A 284 23.77 4.61 -10.80
CA GLY A 284 25.21 4.39 -10.91
C GLY A 284 25.65 2.95 -11.17
N ALA A 285 24.73 1.98 -11.18
CA ALA A 285 24.99 0.63 -11.68
C ALA A 285 24.79 0.53 -13.20
N SER A 286 25.39 -0.48 -13.82
CA SER A 286 25.21 -0.82 -15.24
C SER A 286 24.40 -2.10 -15.48
N LYS A 287 24.16 -2.89 -14.43
CA LYS A 287 23.43 -4.17 -14.47
C LYS A 287 22.84 -4.54 -13.09
N PRO A 288 21.81 -5.42 -13.01
CA PRO A 288 21.06 -5.67 -11.77
C PRO A 288 21.88 -6.13 -10.55
N GLY A 289 22.97 -6.89 -10.77
CA GLY A 289 23.83 -7.40 -9.70
C GLY A 289 24.81 -6.38 -9.09
N GLU A 290 24.94 -5.17 -9.68
CA GLU A 290 25.86 -4.15 -9.16
C GLU A 290 25.21 -3.27 -8.09
N TYR A 291 25.96 -2.97 -7.03
CA TYR A 291 25.49 -2.11 -5.93
C TYR A 291 25.22 -0.66 -6.37
N GLY A 292 25.81 -0.20 -7.46
CA GLY A 292 25.71 1.18 -7.94
C GLY A 292 26.43 2.19 -7.04
N ASN A 293 26.03 3.45 -7.15
CA ASN A 293 26.57 4.53 -6.34
C ASN A 293 25.82 4.64 -5.00
N TYR A 294 26.53 5.09 -3.97
CA TYR A 294 25.98 5.41 -2.66
C TYR A 294 25.77 6.92 -2.56
N TYR A 295 24.62 7.37 -2.07
CA TYR A 295 24.28 8.79 -1.96
C TYR A 295 23.94 9.13 -0.51
N SER A 296 24.39 10.27 0.00
CA SER A 296 23.79 10.83 1.22
C SER A 296 22.36 11.26 0.93
N TRP A 297 21.45 11.12 1.89
CA TRP A 297 20.03 11.41 1.64
C TRP A 297 19.84 12.92 1.33
N GLY A 298 19.30 13.25 0.16
CA GLY A 298 19.20 14.63 -0.31
C GLY A 298 20.48 15.22 -0.93
N GLU A 299 21.41 14.36 -1.34
CA GLU A 299 22.55 14.67 -2.20
C GLU A 299 22.47 13.90 -3.52
N ILE A 300 22.98 14.51 -4.60
CA ILE A 300 22.81 14.03 -5.98
C ILE A 300 24.10 13.46 -6.60
N GLU A 301 25.23 13.57 -5.91
CA GLU A 301 26.53 13.03 -6.31
C GLU A 301 27.07 12.11 -5.20
N PRO A 302 27.78 11.02 -5.54
CA PRO A 302 28.47 10.19 -4.54
C PRO A 302 29.71 10.91 -3.99
N LYS A 303 30.22 10.44 -2.84
CA LYS A 303 31.40 11.00 -2.18
C LYS A 303 32.43 9.92 -1.88
N GLU A 304 33.70 10.30 -1.77
CA GLU A 304 34.76 9.40 -1.27
C GLU A 304 34.55 9.09 0.22
N HIS A 305 34.07 10.09 0.98
CA HIS A 305 33.85 10.00 2.42
C HIS A 305 32.39 10.34 2.79
N TYR A 306 31.79 9.56 3.70
CA TYR A 306 30.41 9.78 4.19
C TYR A 306 30.44 10.21 5.66
N THR A 307 30.59 11.52 5.88
CA THR A 307 30.76 12.16 7.19
C THR A 307 29.70 13.23 7.42
N LEU A 308 29.54 13.71 8.65
CA LEU A 308 28.67 14.85 8.93
C LEU A 308 29.27 16.15 8.35
N GLU A 309 30.58 16.28 8.46
CA GLU A 309 31.36 17.47 8.13
C GLU A 309 31.29 17.84 6.64
N ASN A 310 31.14 16.84 5.76
CA ASN A 310 31.00 17.02 4.31
C ASN A 310 29.56 16.80 3.79
N TYR A 311 28.57 16.78 4.68
CA TYR A 311 27.17 16.66 4.30
C TYR A 311 26.59 18.00 3.82
N LYS A 312 25.98 18.02 2.64
CA LYS A 312 25.49 19.23 1.91
C LYS A 312 24.66 20.18 2.77
N TRP A 313 23.90 19.63 3.72
CA TRP A 313 22.99 20.40 4.57
C TRP A 313 23.53 20.69 5.97
N TYR A 314 24.76 20.30 6.30
CA TYR A 314 25.40 20.61 7.57
C TYR A 314 26.03 22.01 7.56
N ASN A 315 25.84 22.79 8.63
CA ASN A 315 26.34 24.17 8.71
C ASN A 315 27.46 24.40 9.76
N GLY A 316 28.00 23.33 10.37
CA GLY A 316 29.05 23.43 11.37
C GLY A 316 28.63 23.89 12.78
N SER A 317 27.34 24.24 13.01
CA SER A 317 26.91 24.88 14.27
C SER A 317 26.51 23.88 15.36
N SER A 318 25.90 22.75 14.98
CA SER A 318 25.56 21.64 15.87
C SER A 318 25.27 20.41 15.01
N ALA A 319 25.52 19.19 15.53
CA ALA A 319 25.15 17.94 14.86
C ALA A 319 23.63 17.78 14.58
N SER A 320 22.81 18.71 15.09
CA SER A 320 21.36 18.80 14.92
C SER A 320 20.88 19.92 14.00
N ASP A 321 21.76 20.77 13.47
CA ASP A 321 21.38 21.99 12.74
C ASP A 321 21.61 21.83 11.23
N PHE A 322 20.72 21.07 10.59
CA PHE A 322 20.69 20.95 9.12
C PHE A 322 19.93 22.11 8.48
N THR A 323 20.35 22.55 7.29
CA THR A 323 19.77 23.73 6.60
C THR A 323 18.54 23.41 5.73
N LYS A 324 18.33 22.17 5.29
CA LYS A 324 17.14 21.70 4.54
C LYS A 324 16.62 20.35 5.05
N TYR A 325 15.32 20.14 4.99
CA TYR A 325 14.59 18.98 5.56
C TYR A 325 14.85 18.84 7.07
N ASN A 326 14.61 19.92 7.80
CA ASN A 326 14.86 20.05 9.23
C ASN A 326 13.52 20.23 9.99
N HIS A 327 13.58 20.65 11.25
CA HIS A 327 12.36 20.90 12.05
C HIS A 327 11.72 22.27 11.76
N ARG A 328 12.42 23.18 11.05
CA ARG A 328 11.98 24.55 10.74
C ARG A 328 11.30 24.67 9.38
N ASP A 329 11.72 23.90 8.37
CA ASP A 329 11.15 23.93 7.01
C ASP A 329 10.10 22.83 6.76
N LYS A 330 9.92 21.92 7.74
CA LYS A 330 8.93 20.83 7.80
C LYS A 330 8.89 19.84 6.62
N ASN A 331 9.65 20.07 5.55
CA ASN A 331 9.73 19.22 4.37
C ASN A 331 10.13 17.79 4.76
N ILE A 332 9.27 16.81 4.43
CA ILE A 332 9.51 15.40 4.74
C ILE A 332 9.83 14.52 3.53
N THR A 333 9.75 15.07 2.32
CA THR A 333 9.98 14.36 1.06
C THR A 333 10.96 15.17 0.21
N LEU A 334 11.86 14.50 -0.51
CA LEU A 334 12.82 15.15 -1.41
C LEU A 334 12.12 15.95 -2.50
N PHE A 335 12.66 17.13 -2.79
CA PHE A 335 12.38 17.86 -4.01
C PHE A 335 13.23 17.32 -5.17
N PRO A 336 12.79 17.44 -6.45
CA PRO A 336 13.50 16.87 -7.59
C PRO A 336 14.96 17.33 -7.75
N GLU A 337 15.33 18.51 -7.28
CA GLU A 337 16.72 19.01 -7.31
C GLU A 337 17.66 18.36 -6.27
N ASP A 338 17.11 17.62 -5.31
CA ASP A 338 17.85 16.87 -4.28
C ASP A 338 17.65 15.35 -4.37
N ASP A 339 16.85 14.90 -5.34
CA ASP A 339 16.61 13.49 -5.61
C ASP A 339 17.71 12.94 -6.54
N ALA A 340 18.51 12.01 -6.03
CA ALA A 340 19.63 11.44 -6.78
C ALA A 340 19.20 10.73 -8.07
N ALA A 341 18.01 10.11 -8.10
CA ALA A 341 17.50 9.50 -9.33
C ALA A 341 17.02 10.56 -10.32
N SER A 342 16.26 11.58 -9.89
CA SER A 342 15.84 12.67 -10.77
C SER A 342 17.02 13.44 -11.37
N ALA A 343 18.07 13.68 -10.58
CA ALA A 343 19.25 14.43 -11.01
C ALA A 343 20.15 13.62 -11.97
N ASN A 344 20.39 12.34 -11.70
CA ASN A 344 21.27 11.51 -12.54
C ASN A 344 20.53 10.92 -13.75
N TRP A 345 19.25 10.61 -13.62
CA TRP A 345 18.47 9.86 -14.62
C TRP A 345 17.36 10.67 -15.31
N GLY A 346 17.10 11.90 -14.85
CA GLY A 346 16.15 12.85 -15.44
C GLY A 346 14.80 12.87 -14.70
N ALA A 347 14.05 13.96 -14.87
CA ALA A 347 12.85 14.29 -14.08
C ALA A 347 11.67 13.30 -14.17
N SER A 348 11.72 12.30 -15.05
CA SER A 348 10.75 11.19 -15.09
C SER A 348 11.07 10.07 -14.09
N TRP A 349 12.27 10.08 -13.51
CA TRP A 349 12.73 9.15 -12.47
C TRP A 349 12.83 9.86 -11.13
N ARG A 350 12.64 9.12 -10.03
CA ARG A 350 12.84 9.60 -8.65
C ARG A 350 13.15 8.44 -7.69
N LEU A 351 13.51 8.74 -6.45
CA LEU A 351 13.45 7.78 -5.36
C LEU A 351 11.99 7.33 -5.13
N PRO A 352 11.77 6.06 -4.78
CA PRO A 352 10.47 5.57 -4.33
C PRO A 352 10.11 6.19 -2.99
N THR A 353 8.83 6.43 -2.76
CA THR A 353 8.28 6.74 -1.44
C THR A 353 8.34 5.51 -0.53
N VAL A 354 8.16 5.71 0.77
CA VAL A 354 8.02 4.60 1.73
C VAL A 354 6.83 3.71 1.35
N GLU A 355 5.72 4.28 0.88
CA GLU A 355 4.53 3.51 0.49
C GLU A 355 4.75 2.70 -0.80
N GLU A 356 5.51 3.18 -1.78
CA GLU A 356 5.88 2.37 -2.96
C GLU A 356 6.84 1.23 -2.59
N CYS A 357 7.80 1.46 -1.70
CA CYS A 357 8.66 0.39 -1.19
C CYS A 357 7.85 -0.66 -0.39
N LYS A 358 6.88 -0.22 0.43
CA LYS A 358 5.92 -1.12 1.09
C LYS A 358 5.06 -1.86 0.08
N GLU A 359 4.60 -1.19 -0.95
CA GLU A 359 3.78 -1.79 -2.01
C GLU A 359 4.55 -2.89 -2.75
N LEU A 360 5.81 -2.64 -3.12
CA LEU A 360 6.73 -3.65 -3.67
C LEU A 360 6.84 -4.86 -2.73
N ALA A 361 7.13 -4.62 -1.45
CA ALA A 361 7.27 -5.68 -0.45
C ALA A 361 5.97 -6.48 -0.23
N ASN A 362 4.82 -5.81 -0.26
CA ASN A 362 3.50 -6.41 0.01
C ASN A 362 2.88 -7.11 -1.21
N ASN A 363 3.25 -6.73 -2.44
CA ASN A 363 2.66 -7.27 -3.67
C ASN A 363 3.58 -8.20 -4.47
N CYS A 364 4.86 -8.31 -4.10
CA CYS A 364 5.81 -9.24 -4.70
C CYS A 364 6.23 -10.35 -3.73
N THR A 365 6.47 -11.55 -4.26
CA THR A 365 7.12 -12.63 -3.53
C THR A 365 8.63 -12.39 -3.51
N ALA A 366 9.21 -12.20 -2.33
CA ALA A 366 10.65 -12.09 -2.13
C ALA A 366 11.31 -13.48 -2.06
N THR A 367 12.44 -13.64 -2.74
CA THR A 367 13.31 -14.82 -2.69
C THR A 367 14.77 -14.40 -2.64
N VAL A 368 15.62 -15.12 -1.91
CA VAL A 368 17.08 -14.90 -1.98
C VAL A 368 17.60 -15.48 -3.29
N ASP A 369 18.36 -14.69 -4.03
CA ASP A 369 18.95 -15.05 -5.32
C ASP A 369 20.40 -14.54 -5.39
N THR A 370 21.14 -14.92 -6.43
CA THR A 370 22.54 -14.48 -6.64
C THR A 370 22.79 -14.19 -8.11
N ILE A 371 23.08 -12.94 -8.43
CA ILE A 371 23.41 -12.49 -9.80
C ILE A 371 24.90 -12.11 -9.84
N ASP A 372 25.65 -12.69 -10.78
CA ASP A 372 27.09 -12.46 -10.95
C ASP A 372 27.94 -12.64 -9.68
N GLY A 373 27.51 -13.51 -8.75
CA GLY A 373 28.17 -13.76 -7.46
C GLY A 373 27.80 -12.76 -6.35
N VAL A 374 26.93 -11.78 -6.63
CA VAL A 374 26.37 -10.88 -5.63
C VAL A 374 25.04 -11.43 -5.13
N ILE A 375 24.97 -11.73 -3.83
CA ILE A 375 23.74 -12.13 -3.15
C ILE A 375 22.78 -10.94 -3.01
N GLY A 376 21.49 -11.21 -3.04
CA GLY A 376 20.44 -10.21 -2.85
C GLY A 376 19.06 -10.83 -2.91
N THR A 377 18.06 -9.97 -3.05
CA THR A 377 16.65 -10.35 -2.99
C THR A 377 15.97 -10.09 -4.31
N LYS A 378 15.38 -11.14 -4.86
CA LYS A 378 14.54 -11.09 -6.05
C LYS A 378 13.07 -10.98 -5.63
N PHE A 379 12.46 -9.85 -5.94
CA PHE A 379 11.03 -9.64 -5.82
C PHE A 379 10.38 -10.05 -7.13
N THR A 380 9.49 -11.04 -7.10
CA THR A 380 8.71 -11.50 -8.25
C THR A 380 7.25 -11.12 -8.05
N ALA A 381 6.69 -10.34 -8.96
CA ALA A 381 5.34 -9.83 -8.84
C ALA A 381 4.28 -10.75 -9.45
N LYS A 382 3.01 -10.44 -9.24
CA LYS A 382 1.87 -11.27 -9.69
C LYS A 382 1.81 -11.45 -11.21
N ASN A 383 2.30 -10.48 -11.99
CA ASN A 383 2.40 -10.58 -13.45
C ASN A 383 3.57 -11.46 -13.95
N GLY A 384 4.37 -12.03 -13.05
CA GLY A 384 5.53 -12.88 -13.37
C GLY A 384 6.82 -12.12 -13.63
N ASN A 385 6.77 -10.79 -13.79
CA ASN A 385 7.96 -9.96 -13.88
C ASN A 385 8.67 -9.91 -12.52
N SER A 386 9.99 -9.68 -12.55
CA SER A 386 10.80 -9.67 -11.33
C SER A 386 11.93 -8.64 -11.39
N ILE A 387 12.35 -8.20 -10.21
CA ILE A 387 13.42 -7.25 -9.98
C ILE A 387 14.38 -7.79 -8.91
N PHE A 388 15.68 -7.52 -9.08
CA PHE A 388 16.70 -7.92 -8.12
C PHE A 388 17.32 -6.71 -7.40
N PHE A 389 17.33 -6.78 -6.08
CA PHE A 389 17.95 -5.83 -5.17
C PHE A 389 19.18 -6.49 -4.54
N PRO A 390 20.42 -6.15 -4.94
CA PRO A 390 21.61 -6.70 -4.31
C PRO A 390 21.70 -6.33 -2.82
N ALA A 391 22.30 -7.20 -2.01
CA ALA A 391 22.59 -6.91 -0.60
C ALA A 391 23.77 -5.92 -0.50
N ALA A 392 23.47 -4.65 -0.77
CA ALA A 392 24.43 -3.58 -0.96
C ALA A 392 24.92 -2.90 0.33
N GLY A 393 24.21 -3.06 1.44
CA GLY A 393 24.50 -2.36 2.69
C GLY A 393 24.47 -0.83 2.56
N TYR A 394 25.12 -0.14 3.50
CA TYR A 394 25.30 1.31 3.49
C TYR A 394 26.73 1.69 3.90
N ASN A 395 27.23 2.82 3.40
CA ASN A 395 28.55 3.35 3.71
C ASN A 395 28.45 4.44 4.80
N TYR A 396 29.17 4.28 5.90
CA TYR A 396 29.30 5.32 6.92
C TYR A 396 30.76 5.43 7.36
N ASN A 397 31.30 6.66 7.36
CA ASN A 397 32.68 6.93 7.74
C ASN A 397 33.68 5.94 7.09
N ASP A 398 33.57 5.83 5.77
CA ASP A 398 34.42 5.03 4.85
C ASP A 398 34.32 3.51 5.03
N THR A 399 33.40 3.05 5.89
CA THR A 399 33.15 1.64 6.16
C THR A 399 31.84 1.23 5.50
N LEU A 400 31.89 0.21 4.65
CA LEU A 400 30.69 -0.38 4.07
C LEU A 400 30.12 -1.43 5.02
N HIS A 401 28.98 -1.11 5.63
CA HIS A 401 28.28 -1.93 6.60
C HIS A 401 27.22 -2.80 5.93
N LEU A 402 27.04 -4.03 6.42
CA LEU A 402 25.95 -4.95 6.03
C LEU A 402 25.93 -5.38 4.55
N ILE A 403 27.00 -5.11 3.78
CA ILE A 403 27.21 -5.70 2.45
C ILE A 403 27.13 -7.23 2.52
N ALA A 404 26.47 -7.83 1.52
CA ALA A 404 26.13 -9.25 1.41
C ALA A 404 25.19 -9.82 2.51
N ASP A 405 24.81 -9.03 3.52
CA ASP A 405 23.79 -9.37 4.52
C ASP A 405 22.44 -8.69 4.20
N ARG A 406 22.47 -7.40 3.85
CA ARG A 406 21.26 -6.57 3.65
C ARG A 406 21.33 -5.65 2.45
N GLY A 407 20.19 -5.38 1.85
CA GLY A 407 19.98 -4.26 0.93
C GLY A 407 19.41 -3.06 1.69
N CYS A 408 20.17 -1.97 1.81
CA CYS A 408 19.76 -0.76 2.52
C CYS A 408 19.50 0.35 1.49
N TYR A 409 18.24 0.70 1.24
CA TYR A 409 17.87 1.59 0.13
C TYR A 409 17.18 2.87 0.59
N TRP A 410 17.63 4.03 0.10
CA TRP A 410 16.90 5.26 0.41
C TRP A 410 15.52 5.30 -0.26
N SER A 411 14.52 5.69 0.53
CA SER A 411 13.27 6.24 0.00
C SER A 411 13.34 7.77 -0.05
N SER A 412 12.44 8.40 -0.79
CA SER A 412 12.35 9.85 -0.96
C SER A 412 11.95 10.61 0.31
N GLN A 413 11.72 9.93 1.45
CA GLN A 413 11.20 10.53 2.67
C GLN A 413 12.22 10.55 3.82
N ILE A 414 12.13 11.57 4.68
CA ILE A 414 12.89 11.69 5.92
C ILE A 414 12.10 11.11 7.10
N SER A 415 12.78 10.74 8.19
CA SER A 415 12.09 10.29 9.40
C SER A 415 11.25 11.42 10.02
N GLU A 416 9.99 11.09 10.33
CA GLU A 416 9.06 11.98 11.03
C GLU A 416 9.47 12.23 12.48
N THR A 417 10.13 11.26 13.11
CA THR A 417 10.52 11.33 14.53
C THR A 417 11.94 11.89 14.73
N SER A 418 12.74 12.01 13.67
CA SER A 418 14.16 12.40 13.76
C SER A 418 14.67 12.99 12.45
N ARG A 419 14.83 14.32 12.38
CA ARG A 419 15.36 15.02 11.18
C ARG A 419 16.85 14.76 10.89
N PHE A 420 17.48 13.90 11.68
CA PHE A 420 18.83 13.36 11.50
C PHE A 420 18.85 12.11 10.61
N GLN A 421 17.70 11.54 10.24
CA GLN A 421 17.64 10.22 9.61
C GLN A 421 16.74 10.24 8.37
N GLY A 422 17.22 9.70 7.24
CA GLY A 422 16.38 9.36 6.08
C GLY A 422 15.55 8.10 6.37
N ARG A 423 14.43 7.90 5.68
CA ARG A 423 13.70 6.62 5.70
C ARG A 423 14.37 5.64 4.74
N GLU A 424 14.72 4.48 5.27
CA GLU A 424 15.41 3.41 4.55
C GLU A 424 14.47 2.21 4.36
N PHE A 425 14.46 1.64 3.16
CA PHE A 425 13.90 0.34 2.86
C PHE A 425 15.02 -0.68 3.04
N GLU A 426 14.97 -1.42 4.15
CA GLU A 426 15.93 -2.49 4.45
C GLU A 426 15.37 -3.83 3.97
N ILE A 427 16.22 -4.63 3.33
CA ILE A 427 15.89 -5.97 2.85
C ILE A 427 16.90 -6.95 3.42
N MET A 428 16.44 -7.92 4.21
CA MET A 428 17.26 -8.92 4.88
C MET A 428 16.79 -10.32 4.47
N GLY A 429 17.45 -10.91 3.48
CA GLY A 429 17.05 -12.18 2.88
C GLY A 429 15.70 -12.07 2.13
N VAL A 430 14.63 -12.59 2.72
CA VAL A 430 13.25 -12.44 2.20
C VAL A 430 12.40 -11.46 3.01
N TYR A 431 12.90 -10.97 4.15
CA TYR A 431 12.20 -10.01 5.00
C TYR A 431 12.53 -8.57 4.57
N THR A 432 11.58 -7.66 4.77
CA THR A 432 11.76 -6.23 4.53
C THR A 432 11.34 -5.43 5.75
N ASP A 433 12.07 -4.38 6.09
CA ASP A 433 11.74 -3.44 7.16
C ASP A 433 11.87 -1.97 6.71
N PHE A 434 11.23 -1.08 7.45
CA PHE A 434 11.11 0.35 7.17
C PHE A 434 11.58 1.15 8.39
N HIS A 435 12.89 1.26 8.54
CA HIS A 435 13.51 2.01 9.63
C HIS A 435 14.07 3.36 9.14
N SER A 436 15.04 3.91 9.85
CA SER A 436 15.61 5.22 9.52
C SER A 436 17.11 5.23 9.80
N ASN A 437 17.89 5.53 8.78
CA ASN A 437 19.34 5.54 8.83
C ASN A 437 19.88 6.98 8.79
N TYR A 438 21.08 7.22 9.33
CA TYR A 438 21.64 8.55 9.55
C TYR A 438 21.87 9.28 8.21
N ARG A 439 21.18 10.39 7.95
CA ARG A 439 21.08 10.99 6.60
C ARG A 439 22.42 11.36 5.89
N PRO A 440 23.53 11.63 6.59
CA PRO A 440 24.85 11.74 5.98
C PRO A 440 25.48 10.43 5.47
N CYS A 441 25.05 9.26 5.94
CA CYS A 441 25.56 7.98 5.43
C CYS A 441 25.17 7.80 3.94
N GLY A 442 25.99 7.06 3.20
CA GLY A 442 25.73 6.72 1.81
C GLY A 442 24.89 5.45 1.73
N ALA A 443 23.75 5.50 1.05
CA ALA A 443 22.99 4.29 0.69
C ALA A 443 22.69 4.28 -0.82
N PRO A 444 22.58 3.10 -1.45
CA PRO A 444 22.15 2.99 -2.84
C PRO A 444 20.72 3.50 -3.06
N VAL A 445 20.46 3.90 -4.29
CA VAL A 445 19.15 4.33 -4.76
C VAL A 445 18.66 3.39 -5.85
N ARG A 446 17.45 2.87 -5.68
CA ARG A 446 16.70 2.16 -6.72
C ARG A 446 15.64 3.10 -7.28
N ALA A 447 15.82 3.59 -8.50
CA ALA A 447 14.91 4.57 -9.09
C ALA A 447 13.54 3.95 -9.47
N VAL A 448 12.50 4.78 -9.44
CA VAL A 448 11.16 4.46 -9.95
C VAL A 448 10.64 5.55 -10.89
N ARG A 449 9.68 5.19 -11.74
CA ARG A 449 8.96 6.08 -12.68
C ARG A 449 7.52 5.60 -12.87
N VAL A 450 6.70 6.42 -13.51
CA VAL A 450 5.36 6.01 -14.00
C VAL A 450 5.29 6.34 -15.50
N GLU A 451 4.73 5.46 -16.32
CA GLU A 451 4.50 5.76 -17.73
C GLU A 451 3.15 6.44 -17.96
N LYS A 452 3.19 7.59 -18.64
CA LYS A 452 2.02 8.14 -19.30
C LYS A 452 1.72 7.25 -20.51
N VAL A 453 0.66 6.43 -20.43
CA VAL A 453 0.16 5.71 -21.61
C VAL A 453 -0.21 6.75 -22.68
N PRO A 454 0.45 6.77 -23.85
CA PRO A 454 0.04 7.64 -24.95
C PRO A 454 -1.19 7.01 -25.57
N ASN A 455 -2.33 7.70 -25.52
CA ASN A 455 -3.54 7.21 -26.17
C ASN A 455 -3.37 7.36 -27.70
N THR A 456 -2.97 6.27 -28.36
CA THR A 456 -2.72 6.25 -29.80
C THR A 456 -4.04 6.11 -30.56
N ASP A 457 -4.57 7.23 -31.03
CA ASP A 457 -5.43 7.25 -32.21
C ASP A 457 -4.93 8.34 -33.17
N THR A 458 -4.72 7.96 -34.43
CA THR A 458 -3.89 8.72 -35.39
C THR A 458 -4.67 9.76 -36.18
N LEU A 459 -4.19 11.01 -36.22
CA LEU A 459 -4.41 11.95 -37.33
C LEU A 459 -3.16 12.80 -37.63
N GLU A 460 -2.58 12.59 -38.82
CA GLU A 460 -1.54 13.40 -39.49
C GLU A 460 -2.19 14.57 -40.30
N ILE A 461 -1.57 15.65 -40.82
CA ILE A 461 -0.23 16.31 -40.89
C ILE A 461 -0.51 17.76 -41.45
N PRO A 462 0.34 18.84 -41.37
CA PRO A 462 1.81 18.92 -41.20
C PRO A 462 2.32 19.95 -40.15
N THR A 463 3.64 20.13 -40.12
CA THR A 463 4.44 21.24 -39.54
C THR A 463 4.34 22.58 -40.32
N PRO A 464 4.72 23.74 -39.73
CA PRO A 464 6.13 24.18 -39.71
C PRO A 464 6.67 24.56 -38.32
N ILE A 465 8.00 24.49 -38.22
CA ILE A 465 8.82 24.80 -37.04
C ILE A 465 8.82 26.30 -36.75
N ASP A 466 8.71 26.70 -35.48
CA ASP A 466 9.52 27.80 -34.95
C ASP A 466 10.00 27.49 -33.53
N THR A 467 11.23 27.93 -33.25
CA THR A 467 12.03 27.63 -32.07
C THR A 467 11.94 28.74 -31.04
N THR A 468 11.44 28.48 -29.82
CA THR A 468 12.09 28.91 -28.56
C THR A 468 11.31 28.57 -27.26
N LYS A 469 12.00 27.82 -26.38
CA LYS A 469 11.90 27.79 -24.90
C LYS A 469 10.66 27.21 -24.18
N LYS A 470 10.99 26.24 -23.31
CA LYS A 470 10.30 25.73 -22.11
C LYS A 470 9.05 24.88 -22.34
N ASP A 471 9.28 23.58 -22.49
CA ASP A 471 8.31 22.54 -22.23
C ASP A 471 7.98 22.48 -20.72
N THR A 472 6.83 23.03 -20.34
CA THR A 472 6.16 22.69 -19.09
C THR A 472 5.43 21.37 -19.24
N VAL A 473 5.95 20.30 -18.65
CA VAL A 473 5.28 18.99 -18.61
C VAL A 473 4.07 19.07 -17.68
N VAL A 474 2.87 19.20 -18.24
CA VAL A 474 1.62 19.21 -17.47
C VAL A 474 1.34 17.79 -16.91
N PRO A 475 1.04 17.62 -15.61
CA PRO A 475 0.61 16.34 -15.05
C PRO A 475 -0.77 15.90 -15.55
N ASN A 476 -1.06 14.61 -15.49
CA ASN A 476 -2.31 14.04 -16.01
C ASN A 476 -3.42 14.12 -14.94
N TYR A 477 -4.21 15.19 -14.95
CA TYR A 477 -5.30 15.40 -14.02
C TYR A 477 -6.59 14.78 -14.56
N GLU A 478 -7.05 13.67 -13.98
CA GLU A 478 -8.32 13.05 -14.39
C GLU A 478 -9.52 13.90 -13.96
N TYR A 479 -10.45 14.08 -14.91
CA TYR A 479 -11.75 14.68 -14.68
C TYR A 479 -12.85 13.62 -14.77
N VAL A 480 -13.92 13.83 -14.01
CA VAL A 480 -15.13 13.02 -13.99
C VAL A 480 -16.27 13.86 -14.56
N ASP A 481 -16.91 13.33 -15.61
CA ASP A 481 -18.20 13.81 -16.07
C ASP A 481 -19.31 13.15 -15.25
N LEU A 482 -20.18 13.95 -14.64
CA LEU A 482 -21.31 13.51 -13.81
C LEU A 482 -22.67 13.68 -14.50
N ASP A 483 -22.69 13.98 -15.81
CA ASP A 483 -23.90 14.32 -16.57
C ASP A 483 -24.61 15.56 -15.98
N LEU A 484 -23.82 16.60 -15.67
CA LEU A 484 -24.33 17.88 -15.17
C LEU A 484 -24.84 18.76 -16.32
N PRO A 485 -25.99 19.45 -16.16
CA PRO A 485 -26.56 20.32 -17.20
C PRO A 485 -25.62 21.38 -17.79
N SER A 486 -24.66 21.89 -17.01
CA SER A 486 -23.65 22.86 -17.44
C SER A 486 -22.55 22.29 -18.33
N GLY A 487 -22.38 20.96 -18.38
CA GLY A 487 -21.19 20.32 -18.95
C GLY A 487 -19.91 20.54 -18.12
N THR A 488 -20.04 20.95 -16.85
CA THR A 488 -18.89 21.12 -15.95
C THR A 488 -18.31 19.76 -15.55
N LEU A 489 -17.04 19.57 -15.84
CA LEU A 489 -16.26 18.39 -15.51
C LEU A 489 -15.49 18.65 -14.23
N TRP A 490 -15.56 17.72 -13.28
CA TRP A 490 -14.98 17.86 -11.94
C TRP A 490 -13.70 17.06 -11.79
N ALA A 491 -12.72 17.59 -11.05
CA ALA A 491 -11.51 16.84 -10.73
C ALA A 491 -11.82 15.58 -9.91
N ALA A 492 -11.18 14.45 -10.24
CA ALA A 492 -11.32 13.21 -9.47
C ALA A 492 -10.84 13.36 -8.01
N ASN A 493 -9.85 14.23 -7.76
CA ASN A 493 -9.23 14.49 -6.46
C ASN A 493 -9.09 16.00 -6.16
N ASN A 494 -8.79 16.35 -4.91
CA ASN A 494 -8.41 17.73 -4.55
C ASN A 494 -7.02 18.08 -5.12
N ILE A 495 -6.71 19.38 -5.24
CA ILE A 495 -5.34 19.82 -5.55
C ILE A 495 -4.40 19.31 -4.45
N GLY A 496 -3.31 18.63 -4.83
CA GLY A 496 -2.35 18.03 -3.90
C GLY A 496 -2.74 16.66 -3.33
N ALA A 497 -3.92 16.14 -3.67
CA ALA A 497 -4.28 14.75 -3.37
C ALA A 497 -3.89 13.83 -4.54
N THR A 498 -3.19 12.73 -4.25
CA THR A 498 -2.71 11.78 -5.26
C THR A 498 -3.67 10.62 -5.50
N ALA A 499 -4.57 10.35 -4.54
CA ALA A 499 -5.64 9.38 -4.69
C ALA A 499 -6.89 9.74 -3.87
N GLN A 500 -8.00 9.08 -4.16
CA GLN A 500 -9.26 9.29 -3.47
C GLN A 500 -9.14 8.99 -1.96
N GLY A 501 -9.81 9.80 -1.14
CA GLY A 501 -9.69 9.78 0.32
C GLY A 501 -8.64 10.74 0.87
N GLU A 502 -7.63 11.14 0.09
CA GLU A 502 -6.65 12.14 0.52
C GLU A 502 -7.24 13.55 0.46
N ILE A 503 -6.95 14.35 1.48
CA ILE A 503 -7.44 15.73 1.59
C ILE A 503 -6.73 16.65 0.58
N GLY A 504 -5.45 16.43 0.32
CA GLY A 504 -4.62 17.31 -0.52
C GLY A 504 -4.17 18.57 0.21
N TYR A 505 -3.88 19.62 -0.55
CA TYR A 505 -3.36 20.89 -0.07
C TYR A 505 -4.47 21.86 0.35
N TYR A 506 -4.18 22.67 1.35
CA TYR A 506 -4.98 23.82 1.76
C TYR A 506 -4.39 25.09 1.12
N PHE A 507 -5.25 25.99 0.66
CA PHE A 507 -4.83 27.28 0.10
C PHE A 507 -5.52 28.41 0.86
N ALA A 508 -4.83 29.53 1.07
CA ALA A 508 -5.53 30.78 1.41
C ALA A 508 -6.27 31.27 0.16
N TRP A 509 -7.41 31.94 0.31
CA TRP A 509 -8.23 32.30 -0.84
C TRP A 509 -7.47 33.21 -1.82
N GLY A 510 -7.25 32.73 -3.04
CA GLY A 510 -6.47 33.42 -4.06
C GLY A 510 -4.95 33.32 -3.92
N GLU A 511 -4.42 32.57 -2.96
CA GLU A 511 -3.03 32.10 -2.97
C GLU A 511 -2.93 30.76 -3.71
N THR A 512 -1.79 30.56 -4.38
CA THR A 512 -1.57 29.45 -5.32
C THR A 512 -0.66 28.37 -4.76
N GLU A 513 -0.04 28.61 -3.61
CA GLU A 513 0.85 27.70 -2.88
C GLU A 513 0.26 27.44 -1.48
N PRO A 514 0.45 26.24 -0.91
CA PRO A 514 0.11 25.99 0.50
C PRO A 514 1.06 26.73 1.45
N LYS A 515 0.62 26.94 2.69
CA LYS A 515 1.41 27.59 3.75
C LYS A 515 1.44 26.72 5.00
N GLU A 516 2.48 26.89 5.83
CA GLU A 516 2.53 26.24 7.14
C GLU A 516 1.51 26.79 8.14
N THR A 517 1.19 28.09 8.01
CA THR A 517 0.21 28.77 8.85
C THR A 517 -0.66 29.69 7.99
N TYR A 518 -1.90 29.88 8.42
CA TYR A 518 -2.94 30.60 7.71
C TYR A 518 -3.42 31.77 8.58
N THR A 519 -2.62 32.83 8.64
CA THR A 519 -2.90 34.02 9.48
C THR A 519 -3.09 35.26 8.61
N LEU A 520 -3.75 36.29 9.16
CA LEU A 520 -3.95 37.56 8.46
C LEU A 520 -2.60 38.19 8.06
N GLU A 521 -1.61 38.12 8.94
CA GLU A 521 -0.29 38.76 8.81
C GLU A 521 0.54 38.16 7.67
N ASN A 522 0.34 36.88 7.34
CA ASN A 522 1.06 36.18 6.27
C ASN A 522 0.25 36.02 4.97
N TYR A 523 -0.93 36.62 4.90
CA TYR A 523 -1.77 36.59 3.71
C TYR A 523 -1.23 37.57 2.66
N LYS A 524 -0.97 37.11 1.42
CA LYS A 524 -0.13 37.80 0.43
C LYS A 524 -0.58 39.22 0.03
N TRP A 525 -1.81 39.59 0.33
CA TRP A 525 -2.36 40.92 0.04
C TRP A 525 -2.63 41.76 1.27
N TYR A 526 -2.42 41.26 2.49
CA TYR A 526 -2.59 42.04 3.70
C TYR A 526 -1.51 43.13 3.78
N ASN A 527 -1.92 44.38 4.04
CA ASN A 527 -0.98 45.51 3.99
C ASN A 527 -1.28 46.66 4.98
N GLY A 528 -2.15 46.45 5.96
CA GLY A 528 -2.65 47.53 6.82
C GLY A 528 -2.77 47.18 8.29
N SER A 529 -3.75 47.79 8.93
CA SER A 529 -3.95 47.78 10.39
C SER A 529 -5.32 47.22 10.80
N SER A 530 -6.16 46.85 9.83
CA SER A 530 -7.54 46.37 10.00
C SER A 530 -7.78 45.08 9.19
N LEU A 531 -8.72 44.25 9.65
CA LEU A 531 -9.10 42.94 9.08
C LEU A 531 -9.51 42.94 7.60
N SER A 532 -9.70 44.11 6.97
CA SER A 532 -10.11 44.29 5.57
C SER A 532 -9.09 45.03 4.70
N ASP A 533 -7.91 45.37 5.23
CA ASP A 533 -6.85 46.08 4.49
C ASP A 533 -6.10 45.13 3.55
N PHE A 534 -6.66 44.91 2.36
CA PHE A 534 -6.07 44.09 1.30
C PHE A 534 -5.74 44.87 0.03
N THR A 535 -4.60 44.57 -0.60
CA THR A 535 -4.15 45.21 -1.85
C THR A 535 -4.89 44.75 -3.11
N LYS A 536 -5.46 43.52 -3.12
CA LYS A 536 -6.18 42.92 -4.27
C LYS A 536 -7.47 42.21 -3.83
N TYR A 537 -8.48 42.25 -4.70
CA TYR A 537 -9.86 41.84 -4.46
C TYR A 537 -10.47 42.63 -3.29
N ASN A 538 -10.56 43.95 -3.48
CA ASN A 538 -10.96 44.92 -2.46
C ASN A 538 -12.03 45.88 -3.00
N HIS A 539 -12.46 46.87 -2.20
CA HIS A 539 -13.51 47.81 -2.59
C HIS A 539 -13.07 48.81 -3.69
N ARG A 540 -11.75 48.92 -3.97
CA ARG A 540 -11.19 49.83 -4.98
C ARG A 540 -11.13 49.17 -6.35
N ASP A 541 -10.62 47.93 -6.42
CA ASP A 541 -10.58 47.17 -7.68
C ASP A 541 -11.94 46.57 -8.07
N LYS A 542 -12.82 46.34 -7.09
CA LYS A 542 -14.16 45.76 -7.23
C LYS A 542 -14.17 44.32 -7.78
N ILE A 543 -13.03 43.66 -7.88
CA ILE A 543 -12.95 42.28 -8.39
C ILE A 543 -13.51 41.33 -7.32
N LEU A 544 -14.41 40.43 -7.74
CA LEU A 544 -15.18 39.52 -6.86
C LEU A 544 -14.92 38.04 -7.16
N THR A 545 -14.21 37.73 -8.22
CA THR A 545 -13.88 36.36 -8.66
C THR A 545 -12.39 36.33 -8.99
N LEU A 546 -11.71 35.23 -8.65
CA LEU A 546 -10.28 35.08 -8.88
C LEU A 546 -9.92 35.26 -10.36
N LEU A 547 -8.83 35.97 -10.60
CA LEU A 547 -8.12 36.00 -11.86
C LEU A 547 -7.22 34.75 -11.96
N SER A 548 -6.94 34.30 -13.18
CA SER A 548 -6.21 33.05 -13.44
C SER A 548 -4.82 32.99 -12.79
N GLU A 549 -4.14 34.12 -12.59
CA GLU A 549 -2.84 34.16 -11.92
C GLU A 549 -2.91 33.98 -10.39
N ASP A 550 -4.11 34.01 -9.81
CA ASP A 550 -4.39 33.83 -8.38
C ASP A 550 -5.25 32.59 -8.10
N ASP A 551 -5.74 31.90 -9.13
CA ASP A 551 -6.51 30.69 -8.97
C ASP A 551 -5.57 29.50 -8.79
N ALA A 552 -5.56 28.91 -7.59
CA ALA A 552 -4.72 27.76 -7.26
C ALA A 552 -4.90 26.59 -8.25
N ALA A 553 -6.12 26.35 -8.78
CA ALA A 553 -6.33 25.32 -9.78
C ALA A 553 -5.70 25.69 -11.12
N THR A 554 -5.87 26.94 -11.57
CA THR A 554 -5.27 27.40 -12.83
C THR A 554 -3.73 27.39 -12.77
N VAL A 555 -3.14 27.81 -11.65
CA VAL A 555 -1.68 27.89 -11.51
C VAL A 555 -1.03 26.53 -11.30
N ASN A 556 -1.62 25.64 -10.49
CA ASN A 556 -1.06 24.30 -10.28
C ASN A 556 -1.34 23.36 -11.47
N TRP A 557 -2.55 23.42 -12.04
CA TRP A 557 -3.04 22.41 -13.00
C TRP A 557 -3.19 22.90 -14.44
N GLY A 558 -2.99 24.20 -14.70
CA GLY A 558 -2.99 24.80 -16.03
C GLY A 558 -4.30 25.50 -16.40
N THR A 559 -4.28 26.27 -17.50
CA THR A 559 -5.35 27.22 -17.88
C THR A 559 -6.71 26.63 -18.23
N ASP A 560 -6.81 25.31 -18.42
CA ASP A 560 -8.09 24.64 -18.62
C ASP A 560 -8.79 24.31 -17.29
N TRP A 561 -8.09 24.39 -16.16
CA TRP A 561 -8.60 24.18 -14.80
C TRP A 561 -8.81 25.49 -14.05
N ARG A 562 -9.82 25.55 -13.18
CA ARG A 562 -10.09 26.66 -12.26
C ARG A 562 -10.80 26.21 -10.98
N MET A 563 -10.85 27.08 -9.98
CA MET A 563 -11.73 26.91 -8.83
C MET A 563 -13.21 26.95 -9.27
N PRO A 564 -14.08 26.14 -8.66
CA PRO A 564 -15.51 26.17 -8.99
C PRO A 564 -16.17 27.45 -8.47
N THR A 565 -17.19 27.89 -9.17
CA THR A 565 -18.12 28.92 -8.70
C THR A 565 -19.11 28.34 -7.70
N LEU A 566 -19.82 29.20 -6.97
CA LEU A 566 -20.93 28.76 -6.11
C LEU A 566 -22.00 27.98 -6.89
N SER A 567 -22.27 28.38 -8.14
CA SER A 567 -23.32 27.77 -8.96
C SER A 567 -23.01 26.32 -9.30
N GLU A 568 -21.75 25.97 -9.54
CA GLU A 568 -21.34 24.59 -9.85
C GLU A 568 -21.45 23.68 -8.62
N TYR A 569 -21.08 24.16 -7.42
CA TYR A 569 -21.34 23.42 -6.18
C TYR A 569 -22.85 23.24 -5.89
N LYS A 570 -23.69 24.21 -6.27
CA LYS A 570 -25.15 24.06 -6.21
C LYS A 570 -25.66 23.03 -7.20
N GLU A 571 -25.12 23.03 -8.40
CA GLU A 571 -25.48 22.06 -9.44
C GLU A 571 -25.16 20.62 -9.03
N LEU A 572 -23.99 20.35 -8.40
CA LEU A 572 -23.72 19.06 -7.77
C LEU A 572 -24.82 18.64 -6.79
N LYS A 573 -25.21 19.52 -5.88
CA LYS A 573 -26.25 19.24 -4.88
C LYS A 573 -27.64 19.03 -5.50
N ASP A 574 -27.96 19.74 -6.57
CA ASP A 574 -29.31 19.75 -7.15
C ASP A 574 -29.50 18.67 -8.25
N TYR A 575 -28.41 18.12 -8.82
CA TYR A 575 -28.45 17.14 -9.92
C TYR A 575 -27.81 15.77 -9.64
N CYS A 576 -26.96 15.63 -8.61
CA CYS A 576 -26.40 14.34 -8.19
C CYS A 576 -27.17 13.73 -7.01
N THR A 577 -27.09 12.41 -6.86
CA THR A 577 -27.44 11.72 -5.60
C THR A 577 -26.28 11.87 -4.62
N VAL A 578 -26.57 12.13 -3.33
CA VAL A 578 -25.54 12.33 -2.30
C VAL A 578 -25.59 11.23 -1.25
N SER A 579 -24.43 10.62 -0.95
CA SER A 579 -24.22 9.66 0.14
C SER A 579 -23.16 10.14 1.14
N ASP A 580 -23.23 9.60 2.37
CA ASP A 580 -22.13 9.69 3.34
C ASP A 580 -21.25 8.46 3.11
N ASP A 581 -19.95 8.65 2.92
CA ASP A 581 -19.02 7.56 2.60
C ASP A 581 -17.69 7.75 3.33
N THR A 582 -16.91 6.66 3.42
CA THR A 582 -15.57 6.66 4.02
C THR A 582 -14.60 5.99 3.06
N ILE A 583 -13.64 6.75 2.52
CA ILE A 583 -12.61 6.23 1.60
C ILE A 583 -11.25 6.33 2.28
N LYS A 584 -10.48 5.23 2.29
CA LYS A 584 -9.20 5.10 3.02
C LYS A 584 -9.26 5.54 4.51
N GLY A 585 -10.41 5.36 5.17
CA GLY A 585 -10.62 5.78 6.56
C GLY A 585 -10.94 7.27 6.76
N VAL A 586 -11.00 8.07 5.69
CA VAL A 586 -11.45 9.47 5.73
C VAL A 586 -12.93 9.54 5.38
N SER A 587 -13.74 10.01 6.31
CA SER A 587 -15.18 10.25 6.09
C SER A 587 -15.41 11.46 5.19
N GLY A 588 -16.52 11.48 4.45
CA GLY A 588 -16.86 12.56 3.53
C GLY A 588 -18.23 12.34 2.88
N ILE A 589 -18.45 13.01 1.75
CA ILE A 589 -19.66 12.80 0.93
C ILE A 589 -19.31 12.45 -0.51
N THR A 590 -20.09 11.55 -1.10
CA THR A 590 -20.02 11.23 -2.53
C THR A 590 -21.16 11.90 -3.27
N PHE A 591 -20.86 12.51 -4.41
CA PHE A 591 -21.85 12.95 -5.40
C PHE A 591 -21.83 11.96 -6.57
N THR A 592 -22.97 11.30 -6.82
CA THR A 592 -23.16 10.38 -7.94
C THR A 592 -24.05 11.02 -9.01
N GLY A 593 -23.51 11.17 -10.21
CA GLY A 593 -24.20 11.67 -11.40
C GLY A 593 -25.25 10.70 -11.94
N LYS A 594 -26.10 11.18 -12.86
CA LYS A 594 -27.16 10.35 -13.46
C LYS A 594 -26.62 9.23 -14.34
N ASN A 595 -25.42 9.43 -14.89
CA ASN A 595 -24.66 8.44 -15.64
C ASN A 595 -24.02 7.35 -14.74
N GLY A 596 -24.12 7.46 -13.41
CA GLY A 596 -23.53 6.53 -12.44
C GLY A 596 -22.07 6.80 -12.09
N ASN A 597 -21.42 7.77 -12.75
CA ASN A 597 -20.11 8.26 -12.33
C ASN A 597 -20.23 9.03 -11.02
N TRP A 598 -19.15 9.13 -10.25
CA TRP A 598 -19.18 9.75 -8.93
C TRP A 598 -17.85 10.43 -8.57
N ILE A 599 -17.93 11.40 -7.65
CA ILE A 599 -16.77 12.04 -7.02
C ILE A 599 -16.94 12.08 -5.50
N PHE A 600 -15.86 11.84 -4.78
CA PHE A 600 -15.82 11.88 -3.32
C PHE A 600 -15.11 13.15 -2.81
N PHE A 601 -15.78 13.88 -1.92
CA PHE A 601 -15.23 14.99 -1.16
C PHE A 601 -14.90 14.54 0.27
N PRO A 602 -13.61 14.45 0.66
CA PRO A 602 -13.24 14.15 2.04
C PRO A 602 -13.64 15.27 3.01
N GLY A 603 -13.90 14.88 4.26
CA GLY A 603 -14.14 15.73 5.43
C GLY A 603 -12.87 16.49 5.86
N ALA A 604 -12.48 17.44 5.03
CA ALA A 604 -11.20 18.14 5.11
C ALA A 604 -11.15 19.33 6.07
N SER A 605 -12.29 19.77 6.62
CA SER A 605 -12.38 20.96 7.48
C SER A 605 -11.69 22.19 6.86
N TYR A 606 -11.10 23.07 7.67
CA TYR A 606 -10.27 24.20 7.24
C TYR A 606 -9.13 24.44 8.24
N MET A 607 -8.07 25.13 7.79
CA MET A 607 -6.95 25.56 8.62
C MET A 607 -7.15 27.02 9.06
N ASP A 608 -7.00 27.28 10.35
CA ASP A 608 -6.90 28.63 10.94
C ASP A 608 -5.60 28.71 11.75
N ALA A 609 -4.74 29.68 11.46
CA ALA A 609 -3.33 29.65 11.84
C ALA A 609 -2.67 28.29 11.50
N ASP A 610 -2.16 27.56 12.49
CA ASP A 610 -1.58 26.21 12.37
C ASP A 610 -2.57 25.09 12.74
N THR A 611 -3.82 25.43 13.07
CA THR A 611 -4.80 24.51 13.65
C THR A 611 -5.82 24.05 12.60
N LEU A 612 -5.96 22.73 12.46
CA LEU A 612 -7.02 22.11 11.68
C LEU A 612 -8.34 22.10 12.48
N GLY A 613 -9.43 22.59 11.90
CA GLY A 613 -10.75 22.61 12.54
C GLY A 613 -11.23 21.20 12.92
N THR A 614 -11.70 21.02 14.16
CA THR A 614 -11.81 19.72 14.84
C THR A 614 -13.04 18.87 14.47
N ASN A 615 -13.27 18.58 13.18
CA ASN A 615 -14.40 17.75 12.76
C ASN A 615 -14.10 16.96 11.46
N ASP A 616 -13.90 15.66 11.63
CA ASP A 616 -13.50 14.64 10.64
C ASP A 616 -14.58 14.29 9.60
N HIS A 617 -15.82 14.71 9.82
CA HIS A 617 -16.94 14.53 8.87
C HIS A 617 -17.39 15.84 8.21
N ARG A 618 -16.67 16.95 8.45
CA ARG A 618 -16.97 18.28 7.91
C ARG A 618 -16.03 18.63 6.76
N GLY A 619 -16.54 18.93 5.58
CA GLY A 619 -15.73 19.45 4.48
C GLY A 619 -16.03 20.92 4.25
N ILE A 620 -14.99 21.76 4.09
CA ILE A 620 -15.11 23.17 3.71
C ILE A 620 -14.19 23.41 2.52
N TYR A 621 -14.74 23.89 1.41
CA TYR A 621 -14.04 23.99 0.13
C TYR A 621 -14.17 25.40 -0.43
N TRP A 622 -13.10 25.92 -1.01
CA TRP A 622 -13.15 27.23 -1.66
C TRP A 622 -14.00 27.21 -2.92
N THR A 623 -14.70 28.32 -3.14
CA THR A 623 -15.14 28.75 -4.47
C THR A 623 -14.24 29.88 -4.98
N SER A 624 -14.23 30.09 -6.30
CA SER A 624 -13.49 31.18 -6.94
C SER A 624 -14.00 32.59 -6.60
N GLN A 625 -15.00 32.73 -5.72
CA GLN A 625 -15.74 33.98 -5.48
C GLN A 625 -15.59 34.51 -4.06
N LEU A 626 -15.59 35.83 -3.89
CA LEU A 626 -15.78 36.48 -2.58
C LEU A 626 -17.22 36.27 -2.08
N TYR A 627 -17.42 36.35 -0.76
CA TYR A 627 -18.75 36.17 -0.17
C TYR A 627 -19.72 37.33 -0.48
N SER A 628 -19.29 38.57 -0.30
CA SER A 628 -20.11 39.73 -0.66
C SER A 628 -19.26 40.91 -1.10
N GLU A 629 -19.89 41.89 -1.74
CA GLU A 629 -19.21 43.15 -2.09
C GLU A 629 -18.83 43.98 -0.87
N ASP A 630 -19.52 43.77 0.25
CA ASP A 630 -19.40 44.51 1.51
C ASP A 630 -18.38 43.87 2.47
N THR A 631 -18.26 42.54 2.48
CA THR A 631 -17.38 41.77 3.39
C THR A 631 -16.22 41.09 2.64
N ARG A 632 -15.42 41.90 1.94
CA ARG A 632 -14.31 41.43 1.08
C ARG A 632 -13.13 40.80 1.82
N PHE A 633 -13.19 40.66 3.15
CA PHE A 633 -12.28 39.86 3.95
C PHE A 633 -12.65 38.36 4.01
N GLN A 634 -13.78 37.97 3.41
CA GLN A 634 -14.24 36.58 3.39
C GLN A 634 -14.38 36.03 1.96
N GLY A 635 -13.76 34.87 1.72
CA GLY A 635 -14.02 34.06 0.54
C GLY A 635 -15.33 33.28 0.73
N ARG A 636 -15.99 32.90 -0.36
CA ARG A 636 -17.18 32.05 -0.31
C ARG A 636 -16.77 30.58 -0.30
N VAL A 637 -17.45 29.80 0.53
CA VAL A 637 -17.20 28.35 0.67
C VAL A 637 -18.42 27.50 0.35
N PHE A 638 -18.15 26.30 -0.15
CA PHE A 638 -19.06 25.16 -0.09
C PHE A 638 -18.75 24.36 1.19
N GLU A 639 -19.78 23.95 1.92
CA GLU A 639 -19.62 23.10 3.11
C GLU A 639 -20.58 21.92 3.10
N PHE A 640 -20.14 20.83 3.69
CA PHE A 640 -21.03 19.80 4.20
C PHE A 640 -20.66 19.36 5.63
N PHE A 641 -21.66 18.86 6.36
CA PHE A 641 -21.49 18.05 7.56
C PHE A 641 -22.40 16.81 7.43
N GLY A 642 -21.91 15.84 6.64
CA GLY A 642 -22.72 14.77 6.06
C GLY A 642 -23.72 15.21 4.98
N LYS A 643 -24.26 14.25 4.23
CA LYS A 643 -25.12 14.45 3.05
C LYS A 643 -26.38 15.28 3.31
N ASN A 644 -26.90 15.22 4.54
CA ASN A 644 -28.13 15.90 4.95
C ASN A 644 -27.92 17.39 5.28
N ASN A 645 -26.67 17.85 5.41
CA ASN A 645 -26.35 19.20 5.86
C ASN A 645 -25.30 19.84 4.95
N ILE A 646 -25.73 20.24 3.75
CA ILE A 646 -24.91 20.95 2.76
C ILE A 646 -25.28 22.43 2.79
N SER A 647 -24.28 23.29 2.97
CA SER A 647 -24.44 24.72 3.24
C SER A 647 -23.52 25.58 2.36
N TYR A 648 -23.83 26.89 2.26
CA TYR A 648 -23.04 27.85 1.49
C TYR A 648 -22.92 29.17 2.27
N TYR A 649 -21.72 29.49 2.74
CA TYR A 649 -21.45 30.70 3.54
C TYR A 649 -20.07 31.27 3.20
N SER A 650 -19.34 31.77 4.19
CA SER A 650 -18.07 32.45 4.05
C SER A 650 -17.03 31.98 5.07
N ASN A 651 -15.77 31.96 4.65
CA ASN A 651 -14.64 31.78 5.55
C ASN A 651 -13.64 32.93 5.34
N TYR A 652 -12.82 33.23 6.34
CA TYR A 652 -11.81 34.30 6.25
C TYR A 652 -10.80 33.96 5.14
N ARG A 653 -10.52 34.91 4.25
CA ARG A 653 -9.61 34.68 3.11
C ARG A 653 -8.21 34.18 3.51
N PRO A 654 -7.61 34.60 4.64
CA PRO A 654 -6.35 34.05 5.11
C PRO A 654 -6.37 32.57 5.49
N CYS A 655 -7.53 32.02 5.90
CA CYS A 655 -7.67 30.62 6.29
C CYS A 655 -7.33 29.66 5.15
N GLY A 656 -6.78 28.48 5.48
CA GLY A 656 -6.54 27.44 4.50
C GLY A 656 -7.81 26.64 4.25
N SER A 657 -8.21 26.42 2.99
CA SER A 657 -9.24 25.41 2.64
C SER A 657 -8.82 24.67 1.38
N PRO A 658 -9.19 23.38 1.23
CA PRO A 658 -8.95 22.61 0.01
C PRO A 658 -9.68 23.17 -1.20
N VAL A 659 -9.17 22.80 -2.38
CA VAL A 659 -9.74 23.12 -3.68
C VAL A 659 -9.99 21.83 -4.45
N ARG A 660 -11.23 21.67 -4.92
CA ARG A 660 -11.62 20.68 -5.93
C ARG A 660 -11.73 21.40 -7.27
N ALA A 661 -10.82 21.18 -8.20
CA ALA A 661 -10.80 21.91 -9.47
C ALA A 661 -11.94 21.49 -10.41
N VAL A 662 -12.33 22.38 -11.33
CA VAL A 662 -13.26 22.10 -12.43
C VAL A 662 -12.70 22.61 -13.76
N ARG A 663 -13.20 22.01 -14.85
CA ARG A 663 -13.00 22.47 -16.23
C ARG A 663 -14.32 22.39 -17.00
N VAL A 664 -14.41 23.09 -18.12
CA VAL A 664 -15.53 23.00 -19.06
C VAL A 664 -14.93 22.76 -20.43
N GLU A 665 -15.48 21.82 -21.21
CA GLU A 665 -15.02 21.67 -22.59
C GLU A 665 -15.33 22.95 -23.38
N LYS A 666 -14.32 23.49 -24.06
CA LYS A 666 -14.53 24.57 -25.03
C LYS A 666 -15.38 23.97 -26.15
N SER A 667 -16.65 24.35 -26.20
CA SER A 667 -17.53 23.97 -27.29
C SER A 667 -16.86 24.36 -28.60
N SER A 668 -16.61 23.37 -29.44
CA SER A 668 -16.13 23.59 -30.80
C SER A 668 -17.19 24.41 -31.52
N ALA A 669 -16.95 25.72 -31.66
CA ALA A 669 -17.79 26.58 -32.45
C ALA A 669 -17.84 26.01 -33.86
N LYS A 670 -19.03 25.58 -34.29
CA LYS A 670 -19.27 25.26 -35.69
C LYS A 670 -19.18 26.57 -36.47
N GLU A 671 -18.14 26.70 -37.28
CA GLU A 671 -18.19 27.54 -38.48
C GLU A 671 -19.23 26.98 -39.48
#